data_AF-A0A933NJR2-F1
#
_entry.id   AF-A0A933NJR2-F1
#
_cell.length_a   1.000
_cell.length_b   1.000
_cell.length_c   1.000
_cell.angle_alpha   90.00
_cell.angle_beta   90.00
_cell.angle_gamma   90.00
#
_symmetry.space_group_name_H-M   'P 1'
#
loop_
_entity.id
_entity.type
_entity.pdbx_description
1 polymer ?
#
loop_
_entity_poly.entity_id
_entity_poly.type
_entity_poly.pdbx_seq_one_letter_code
_entity_poly.pdbx_strand_id
1 'polypeptide(L)'
;MLRIVIVVVLAALIGGVIGYQCERRGPAGGPASSSPPVSASIPVPEPSAADEASASRYEQAFLEGLNLAAAQRYPEALSAFRRARTFRNTTEVKREIETIELVMAQQQVAHKTVENVQSVLARGQTTDAARLATATLERFGDSAAGPEVVSLKRRADALVAAQISDVARRVRHFKEEGERELSRGNKRSALLAFEQALTARPDNALQARHDALRSQISTYDWQRQRAAALRREPGGLDEALSCLEEARKAWDTGTVRRELAQLRQALLRRPERVGVMEFTVRGEVGIPEAGRRVADVLAPHLAPRFEPVGRTALEQALRKLGVTAGKAGQQDGRGQAQLGRLAGVRWLVLGEISRHGGLVVHAERVEAATGLVARTARLAVRSAAELDRRLPELASELTRTPEERTDRPGDGTDQEPAVVAMPDQEADRPLPPPPAEPSVAAEEEPVVLSSRRIPATGGLGPGMIAELLKQGHPLRSEQPATREERSLRKRVIRALVDAGDRLFAAGQFRQASTYYDRALNISPQDRAIRERLGRVRLRVASGPDHGRDRVAVLPFIVAVDRTRDPDRLSGWLPDRLVPHLRRHLDVVDRFETVWWLQRLGLTVDLVAREARARRWLARALDVRYLLFGAVRQTGSLDVTLHLFDVELEALAGEGRVHVRHVRDLAHRLGELVRLTLAQGAGQARDAERDSLYEQWIGEALQLLLAREFRRALDAIDRARAIRPDSEEVEPLLAQARELERRAALESIAGGGGGESDDPRSTLEQDRRLAEEAERARLEAERDFVRQSFHARARHEAHQRWAYQHLVQQGRACLRERQFDLARQNFESAMAIRMTPELYSLMAQARAQVVEDERRRHAERSRHRQTELARERAAVEGERRRRDDAERTHRAAREARDLAEYRRALEQAARLGQARQFDEALALLATARRIKPGEEVDRLIERVMAEQALAAAGPGQGKVELERKLAEEARARAELQAREKQRRETYRRNLLDGQRLLAQKRYDEAAKAYHEALRLFGTDEAMNGVRQVEEARARDLAARAADERRRDEEAKRAQEVRRLVAAGRAAMDQGRHDDAVRAFEAASVLAPDDPEVKAGLAAALQAKARAASPTPTPSAPATPEPPPPTPTPSAPATPEPLPSLLTSPIPAAPRPESGAEAEAARKAEEEKRRQEQEAARKAEEEKHRQEQ
;
A
#
# COMPACT_ATOMS: atom_id res chain seq x y z
N MET A 1 28.09 45.33 0.04
CA MET A 1 26.90 46.18 0.31
C MET A 1 25.61 45.72 -0.39
N LEU A 2 25.50 44.48 -0.89
CA LEU A 2 24.21 43.85 -1.26
C LEU A 2 24.11 42.40 -0.74
N ARG A 3 24.73 42.14 0.42
CA ARG A 3 24.71 40.86 1.15
C ARG A 3 24.33 41.01 2.63
N ILE A 4 23.91 42.20 3.05
CA ILE A 4 23.49 42.51 4.43
C ILE A 4 21.96 42.65 4.56
N VAL A 5 21.20 42.56 3.45
CA VAL A 5 19.74 42.72 3.46
C VAL A 5 18.96 41.37 3.46
N ILE A 6 19.63 40.23 3.23
CA ILE A 6 18.93 38.91 3.15
C ILE A 6 18.97 38.13 4.48
N VAL A 7 19.74 38.58 5.49
CA VAL A 7 19.81 37.89 6.81
C VAL A 7 18.88 38.52 7.86
N VAL A 8 18.30 39.69 7.59
CA VAL A 8 17.44 40.41 8.57
C VAL A 8 15.95 40.07 8.44
N VAL A 9 15.51 39.40 7.37
CA VAL A 9 14.08 39.06 7.16
C VAL A 9 13.70 37.64 7.63
N LEU A 10 14.66 36.77 7.97
CA LEU A 10 14.35 35.41 8.44
C LEU A 10 14.40 35.20 9.96
N ALA A 11 14.73 36.23 10.75
CA ALA A 11 14.86 36.14 12.21
C ALA A 11 13.74 36.85 13.00
N ALA A 12 12.67 37.30 12.34
CA ALA A 12 11.55 38.02 12.97
C ALA A 12 10.24 37.22 13.06
N LEU A 13 10.25 35.92 12.77
CA LEU A 13 9.12 35.02 12.98
C LEU A 13 9.58 33.84 13.84
N ILE A 14 9.01 33.76 15.05
CA ILE A 14 9.15 32.72 16.07
C ILE A 14 10.11 33.10 17.21
N GLY A 15 9.56 33.79 18.21
CA GLY A 15 10.03 33.66 19.60
C GLY A 15 9.77 34.87 20.49
N GLY A 16 8.75 34.81 21.35
CA GLY A 16 8.76 35.55 22.61
C GLY A 16 7.40 36.09 23.08
N VAL A 17 6.72 35.34 23.93
CA VAL A 17 5.61 35.81 24.78
C VAL A 17 6.06 35.64 26.25
N ILE A 18 5.62 36.60 27.08
CA ILE A 18 5.78 36.79 28.56
C ILE A 18 7.11 37.45 28.97
N GLY A 19 7.18 38.62 29.63
CA GLY A 19 6.20 39.58 30.15
C GLY A 19 6.90 40.47 31.21
N TYR A 20 6.55 41.78 31.27
CA TYR A 20 6.60 42.74 32.41
C TYR A 20 6.93 44.18 31.93
N GLN A 21 6.05 45.15 32.20
CA GLN A 21 6.26 46.25 33.16
C GLN A 21 5.17 47.36 33.06
N CYS A 22 4.96 48.00 34.22
CA CYS A 22 4.25 49.24 34.53
C CYS A 22 4.44 50.37 33.49
N GLU A 23 3.65 51.45 33.37
CA GLU A 23 3.07 52.31 34.41
C GLU A 23 2.16 53.38 33.75
N ARG A 24 1.01 53.76 34.35
CA ARG A 24 0.58 55.16 34.66
C ARG A 24 -0.95 55.35 34.84
N ARG A 25 -1.27 55.66 36.10
CA ARG A 25 -2.37 56.40 36.77
C ARG A 25 -3.47 57.16 35.96
N GLY A 26 -4.73 56.75 36.18
CA GLY A 26 -5.80 57.41 36.98
C GLY A 26 -6.72 58.47 36.34
N PRO A 27 -7.90 58.83 36.95
CA PRO A 27 -8.56 58.27 38.14
C PRO A 27 -10.13 58.13 38.10
N ALA A 28 -10.65 57.52 39.17
CA ALA A 28 -11.93 57.77 39.89
C ALA A 28 -13.26 57.07 39.47
N GLY A 29 -13.83 56.33 40.44
CA GLY A 29 -15.29 56.16 40.61
C GLY A 29 -15.81 54.73 40.82
N GLY A 30 -15.86 54.24 42.07
CA GLY A 30 -16.88 53.25 42.51
C GLY A 30 -18.05 53.96 43.22
N PRO A 31 -19.11 53.29 43.73
CA PRO A 31 -19.24 51.85 44.04
C PRO A 31 -20.64 51.19 43.77
N ALA A 32 -20.69 49.87 43.99
CA ALA A 32 -21.80 49.04 44.53
C ALA A 32 -23.09 48.71 43.72
N SER A 33 -23.36 47.40 43.65
CA SER A 33 -24.65 46.70 43.88
C SER A 33 -25.84 46.90 42.93
N SER A 34 -26.20 45.87 42.15
CA SER A 34 -27.52 45.18 42.18
C SER A 34 -27.71 44.20 41.00
N SER A 35 -28.56 43.19 41.22
CA SER A 35 -28.91 42.01 40.41
C SER A 35 -29.58 42.32 39.03
N PRO A 36 -29.86 41.30 38.17
CA PRO A 36 -30.00 41.41 36.70
C PRO A 36 -31.42 41.76 36.21
N PRO A 37 -31.63 41.95 34.89
CA PRO A 37 -32.36 40.92 34.13
C PRO A 37 -31.97 40.71 32.63
N VAL A 38 -32.20 39.47 32.19
CA VAL A 38 -32.81 39.04 30.90
C VAL A 38 -32.05 39.23 29.57
N SER A 39 -31.71 38.06 29.01
CA SER A 39 -31.75 37.61 27.60
C SER A 39 -31.73 38.63 26.46
N ALA A 40 -30.64 38.60 25.68
CA ALA A 40 -30.68 38.85 24.24
C ALA A 40 -29.95 37.69 23.52
N SER A 41 -30.74 36.92 22.77
CA SER A 41 -30.29 35.85 21.88
C SER A 41 -29.46 36.45 20.74
N ILE A 42 -28.25 35.93 20.54
CA ILE A 42 -27.44 36.18 19.33
C ILE A 42 -27.97 35.24 18.24
N PRO A 43 -28.38 35.73 17.06
CA PRO A 43 -28.78 34.87 15.96
C PRO A 43 -27.55 34.17 15.36
N VAL A 44 -27.63 32.83 15.26
CA VAL A 44 -26.66 32.02 14.52
C VAL A 44 -26.85 32.30 13.02
N PRO A 45 -25.79 32.65 12.25
CA PRO A 45 -25.94 32.89 10.82
C PRO A 45 -26.16 31.57 10.08
N GLU A 46 -27.19 31.53 9.23
CA GLU A 46 -27.40 30.42 8.29
C GLU A 46 -26.25 30.36 7.26
N PRO A 47 -25.77 29.15 6.89
CA PRO A 47 -24.69 29.00 5.92
C PRO A 47 -25.13 29.49 4.53
N SER A 48 -24.23 30.19 3.82
CA SER A 48 -24.54 30.76 2.51
C SER A 48 -24.55 29.68 1.41
N ALA A 49 -25.30 29.89 0.32
CA ALA A 49 -25.33 28.98 -0.83
C ALA A 49 -23.94 28.71 -1.47
N ALA A 50 -22.97 29.59 -1.25
CA ALA A 50 -21.58 29.40 -1.70
C ALA A 50 -20.82 28.36 -0.86
N ASP A 51 -21.18 28.22 0.42
CA ASP A 51 -20.58 27.27 1.36
C ASP A 51 -21.08 25.84 1.08
N GLU A 52 -22.36 25.68 0.72
CA GLU A 52 -22.94 24.38 0.31
C GLU A 52 -22.34 23.89 -1.02
N ALA A 53 -22.18 24.77 -2.00
CA ALA A 53 -21.57 24.42 -3.28
C ALA A 53 -20.10 24.02 -3.14
N SER A 54 -19.36 24.68 -2.23
CA SER A 54 -17.97 24.34 -1.91
C SER A 54 -17.88 23.01 -1.14
N ALA A 55 -18.82 22.73 -0.24
CA ALA A 55 -18.91 21.45 0.46
C ALA A 55 -19.19 20.28 -0.49
N SER A 56 -20.13 20.44 -1.43
CA SER A 56 -20.45 19.41 -2.43
C SER A 56 -19.26 19.11 -3.36
N ARG A 57 -18.54 20.16 -3.82
CA ARG A 57 -17.32 20.00 -4.64
C ARG A 57 -16.17 19.34 -3.87
N TYR A 58 -16.03 19.64 -2.58
CA TYR A 58 -15.10 18.96 -1.69
C TYR A 58 -15.43 17.46 -1.60
N GLU A 59 -16.68 17.10 -1.32
CA GLU A 59 -17.11 15.71 -1.19
C GLU A 59 -16.88 14.93 -2.50
N GLN A 60 -17.23 15.52 -3.63
CA GLN A 60 -17.03 14.91 -4.94
C GLN A 60 -15.54 14.66 -5.23
N ALA A 61 -14.67 15.65 -5.01
CA ALA A 61 -13.22 15.52 -5.23
C ALA A 61 -12.55 14.55 -4.23
N PHE A 62 -13.05 14.51 -2.99
CA PHE A 62 -12.55 13.60 -1.96
C PHE A 62 -12.93 12.15 -2.26
N LEU A 63 -14.17 11.89 -2.67
CA LEU A 63 -14.63 10.57 -3.10
C LEU A 63 -13.91 10.11 -4.38
N GLU A 64 -13.69 11.02 -5.34
CA GLU A 64 -12.87 10.73 -6.53
C GLU A 64 -11.45 10.30 -6.11
N GLY A 65 -10.83 11.02 -5.18
CA GLY A 65 -9.51 10.68 -4.64
C GLY A 65 -9.46 9.31 -3.97
N LEU A 66 -10.46 8.98 -3.15
CA LEU A 66 -10.57 7.67 -2.52
C LEU A 66 -10.75 6.53 -3.54
N ASN A 67 -11.59 6.74 -4.56
CA ASN A 67 -11.81 5.75 -5.62
C ASN A 67 -10.54 5.52 -6.45
N LEU A 68 -9.80 6.60 -6.79
CA LEU A 68 -8.53 6.51 -7.49
C LEU A 68 -7.45 5.83 -6.64
N ALA A 69 -7.41 6.11 -5.34
CA ALA A 69 -6.52 5.42 -4.40
C ALA A 69 -6.84 3.92 -4.31
N ALA A 70 -8.12 3.55 -4.27
CA ALA A 70 -8.57 2.14 -4.31
C ALA A 70 -8.23 1.46 -5.64
N ALA A 71 -8.21 2.21 -6.74
CA ALA A 71 -7.75 1.76 -8.05
C ALA A 71 -6.21 1.68 -8.17
N GLN A 72 -5.45 1.99 -7.11
CA GLN A 72 -3.97 2.07 -7.09
C GLN A 72 -3.40 3.13 -8.05
N ARG A 73 -4.22 4.10 -8.42
CA ARG A 73 -3.90 5.23 -9.29
C ARG A 73 -3.39 6.40 -8.47
N TYR A 74 -2.28 6.18 -7.76
CA TYR A 74 -1.75 7.08 -6.73
C TYR A 74 -1.45 8.52 -7.21
N PRO A 75 -0.88 8.76 -8.40
CA PRO A 75 -0.63 10.13 -8.89
C PRO A 75 -1.94 10.90 -9.13
N GLU A 76 -2.94 10.22 -9.71
CA GLU A 76 -4.24 10.83 -10.00
C GLU A 76 -5.04 11.03 -8.71
N ALA A 77 -4.99 10.07 -7.78
CA ALA A 77 -5.56 10.19 -6.43
C ALA A 77 -4.97 11.38 -5.67
N LEU A 78 -3.65 11.56 -5.71
CA LEU A 78 -2.96 12.70 -5.10
C LEU A 78 -3.44 14.03 -5.71
N SER A 79 -3.64 14.06 -7.03
CA SER A 79 -4.20 15.25 -7.71
C SER A 79 -5.62 15.55 -7.24
N ALA A 80 -6.47 14.53 -7.08
CA ALA A 80 -7.85 14.67 -6.63
C ALA A 80 -7.94 15.11 -5.16
N PHE A 81 -7.11 14.55 -4.26
CA PHE A 81 -7.03 15.02 -2.87
C PHE A 81 -6.46 16.43 -2.76
N ARG A 82 -5.49 16.82 -3.61
CA ARG A 82 -5.01 18.20 -3.67
C ARG A 82 -6.11 19.15 -4.15
N ARG A 83 -6.95 18.76 -5.11
CA ARG A 83 -8.17 19.51 -5.49
C ARG A 83 -9.15 19.60 -4.32
N ALA A 84 -9.44 18.50 -3.63
CA ALA A 84 -10.30 18.52 -2.43
C ALA A 84 -9.76 19.52 -1.37
N ARG A 85 -8.44 19.56 -1.16
CA ARG A 85 -7.78 20.52 -0.27
C ARG A 85 -8.00 21.98 -0.66
N THR A 86 -8.14 22.29 -1.96
CA THR A 86 -8.42 23.65 -2.43
C THR A 86 -9.83 24.12 -2.08
N PHE A 87 -10.78 23.19 -1.95
CA PHE A 87 -12.15 23.49 -1.53
C PHE A 87 -12.29 23.51 -0.01
N ARG A 88 -11.69 22.54 0.69
CA ARG A 88 -11.69 22.45 2.16
C ARG A 88 -10.41 21.80 2.68
N ASN A 89 -9.67 22.53 3.52
CA ASN A 89 -8.40 22.05 4.06
C ASN A 89 -8.59 21.34 5.41
N THR A 90 -9.10 20.11 5.37
CA THR A 90 -9.35 19.31 6.58
C THR A 90 -8.14 18.46 6.97
N THR A 91 -8.13 17.97 8.22
CA THR A 91 -7.13 17.02 8.69
C THR A 91 -7.25 15.66 7.99
N GLU A 92 -8.44 15.27 7.51
CA GLU A 92 -8.60 14.03 6.74
C GLU A 92 -7.86 14.12 5.38
N VAL A 93 -8.08 15.19 4.61
CA VAL A 93 -7.42 15.35 3.30
C VAL A 93 -5.90 15.39 3.44
N LYS A 94 -5.36 16.05 4.46
CA LYS A 94 -3.91 16.08 4.72
C LYS A 94 -3.36 14.68 4.99
N ARG A 95 -4.05 13.88 5.82
CA ARG A 95 -3.65 12.50 6.12
C ARG A 95 -3.66 11.61 4.88
N GLU A 96 -4.68 11.75 4.03
CA GLU A 96 -4.75 10.97 2.77
C GLU A 96 -3.64 11.38 1.81
N ILE A 97 -3.36 12.67 1.64
CA ILE A 97 -2.23 13.17 0.84
C ILE A 97 -0.90 12.58 1.34
N GLU A 98 -0.62 12.67 2.64
CA GLU A 98 0.59 12.12 3.26
C GLU A 98 0.69 10.60 3.05
N THR A 99 -0.43 9.88 3.16
CA THR A 99 -0.48 8.43 2.94
C THR A 99 -0.13 8.07 1.50
N ILE A 100 -0.69 8.78 0.53
CA ILE A 100 -0.43 8.54 -0.90
C ILE A 100 1.02 8.89 -1.26
N GLU A 101 1.54 10.01 -0.74
CA GLU A 101 2.94 10.43 -0.95
C GLU A 101 3.93 9.40 -0.37
N LEU A 102 3.64 8.84 0.81
CA LEU A 102 4.44 7.78 1.41
C LEU A 102 4.47 6.50 0.55
N VAL A 103 3.32 6.09 0.00
CA VAL A 103 3.24 4.92 -0.89
C VAL A 103 4.04 5.15 -2.17
N MET A 104 3.92 6.33 -2.79
CA MET A 104 4.69 6.67 -3.98
C MET A 104 6.20 6.70 -3.71
N ALA A 105 6.65 7.23 -2.57
CA ALA A 105 8.05 7.20 -2.18
C ALA A 105 8.56 5.76 -2.02
N GLN A 106 7.76 4.85 -1.43
CA GLN A 106 8.11 3.43 -1.33
C GLN A 106 8.24 2.77 -2.71
N GLN A 107 7.34 3.08 -3.66
CA GLN A 107 7.42 2.58 -5.04
C GLN A 107 8.68 3.08 -5.76
N GLN A 108 9.06 4.35 -5.58
CA GLN A 108 10.29 4.89 -6.16
C GLN A 108 11.55 4.23 -5.61
N VAL A 109 11.60 3.96 -4.30
CA VAL A 109 12.73 3.22 -3.69
C VAL A 109 12.81 1.80 -4.25
N ALA A 110 11.67 1.12 -4.41
CA ALA A 110 11.62 -0.21 -5.02
C ALA A 110 12.12 -0.19 -6.48
N HIS A 111 11.71 0.82 -7.27
CA HIS A 111 12.17 0.96 -8.66
C HIS A 111 13.68 1.22 -8.75
N LYS A 112 14.22 2.14 -7.94
CA LYS A 112 15.67 2.40 -7.90
C LYS A 112 16.48 1.17 -7.46
N THR A 113 15.94 0.35 -6.56
CA THR A 113 16.63 -0.89 -6.15
C THR A 113 16.63 -1.94 -7.26
N VAL A 114 15.56 -2.03 -8.05
CA VAL A 114 15.51 -2.84 -9.27
C VAL A 114 16.56 -2.37 -10.29
N GLU A 115 16.65 -1.06 -10.56
CA GLU A 115 17.65 -0.49 -11.45
C GLU A 115 19.08 -0.79 -10.96
N ASN A 116 19.32 -0.70 -9.65
CA ASN A 116 20.61 -1.07 -9.07
C ASN A 116 20.95 -2.54 -9.33
N VAL A 117 20.01 -3.48 -9.11
CA VAL A 117 20.20 -4.91 -9.43
C VAL A 117 20.52 -5.10 -10.91
N GLN A 118 19.78 -4.44 -11.79
CA GLN A 118 20.03 -4.49 -13.25
C GLN A 118 21.42 -3.97 -13.61
N SER A 119 21.85 -2.86 -13.01
CA SER A 119 23.16 -2.26 -13.26
C SER A 119 24.32 -3.16 -12.82
N VAL A 120 24.19 -3.82 -11.67
CA VAL A 120 25.20 -4.76 -11.14
C VAL A 120 25.27 -6.01 -12.03
N LEU A 121 24.11 -6.51 -12.48
CA LEU A 121 24.04 -7.58 -13.49
C LEU A 121 24.71 -7.18 -14.81
N ALA A 122 24.47 -5.95 -15.30
CA ALA A 122 25.04 -5.45 -16.55
C ALA A 122 26.57 -5.29 -16.47
N ARG A 123 27.12 -5.01 -15.29
CA ARG A 123 28.57 -4.96 -15.04
C ARG A 123 29.23 -6.34 -14.90
N GLY A 124 28.47 -7.43 -15.03
CA GLY A 124 28.99 -8.80 -14.91
C GLY A 124 29.25 -9.26 -13.47
N GLN A 125 28.86 -8.47 -12.46
CA GLN A 125 29.00 -8.83 -11.04
C GLN A 125 27.85 -9.73 -10.58
N THR A 126 27.83 -10.97 -11.08
CA THR A 126 26.70 -11.90 -10.97
C THR A 126 26.36 -12.31 -9.53
N THR A 127 27.37 -12.56 -8.70
CA THR A 127 27.19 -12.93 -7.28
C THR A 127 26.67 -11.77 -6.43
N ASP A 128 27.10 -10.54 -6.72
CA ASP A 128 26.58 -9.33 -6.07
C ASP A 128 25.16 -9.02 -6.51
N ALA A 129 24.87 -9.21 -7.80
CA ALA A 129 23.52 -9.06 -8.33
C ALA A 129 22.56 -10.09 -7.72
N ALA A 130 22.98 -11.34 -7.57
CA ALA A 130 22.19 -12.39 -6.92
C ALA A 130 21.90 -12.04 -5.46
N ARG A 131 22.91 -11.60 -4.69
CA ARG A 131 22.75 -11.15 -3.30
C ARG A 131 21.83 -9.93 -3.17
N LEU A 132 22.00 -8.93 -4.03
CA LEU A 132 21.19 -7.73 -4.03
C LEU A 132 19.74 -8.04 -4.41
N ALA A 133 19.53 -8.95 -5.38
CA ALA A 133 18.20 -9.42 -5.75
C ALA A 133 17.53 -10.22 -4.62
N THR A 134 18.27 -11.06 -3.86
CA THR A 134 17.76 -11.72 -2.64
C THR A 134 17.27 -10.70 -1.61
N ALA A 135 18.09 -9.71 -1.29
CA ALA A 135 17.74 -8.65 -0.33
C ALA A 135 16.57 -7.78 -0.83
N THR A 136 16.46 -7.60 -2.14
CA THR A 136 15.36 -6.85 -2.76
C THR A 136 14.06 -7.67 -2.69
N LEU A 137 14.10 -8.99 -2.89
CA LEU A 137 12.94 -9.88 -2.70
C LEU A 137 12.47 -9.92 -1.25
N GLU A 138 13.40 -9.87 -0.29
CA GLU A 138 13.08 -9.82 1.14
C GLU A 138 12.27 -8.55 1.48
N ARG A 139 12.67 -7.39 0.95
CA ARG A 139 12.06 -6.10 1.29
C ARG A 139 10.87 -5.72 0.43
N PHE A 140 10.93 -6.04 -0.86
CA PHE A 140 9.99 -5.58 -1.89
C PHE A 140 9.35 -6.72 -2.67
N GLY A 141 9.55 -7.98 -2.28
CA GLY A 141 8.93 -9.14 -2.92
C GLY A 141 7.43 -8.98 -3.05
N ASP A 142 6.73 -8.52 -2.01
CA ASP A 142 5.28 -8.36 -2.03
C ASP A 142 4.74 -7.14 -2.78
N SER A 143 5.64 -6.27 -3.26
CA SER A 143 5.28 -5.05 -3.97
C SER A 143 5.01 -5.31 -5.46
N ALA A 144 4.53 -4.28 -6.17
CA ALA A 144 4.38 -4.33 -7.62
C ALA A 144 5.71 -4.63 -8.36
N ALA A 145 6.86 -4.33 -7.76
CA ALA A 145 8.18 -4.64 -8.32
C ALA A 145 8.58 -6.12 -8.16
N GLY A 146 7.88 -6.89 -7.32
CA GLY A 146 8.20 -8.28 -7.00
C GLY A 146 8.45 -9.20 -8.21
N PRO A 147 7.54 -9.23 -9.22
CA PRO A 147 7.73 -10.07 -10.41
C PRO A 147 8.99 -9.73 -11.21
N GLU A 148 9.34 -8.44 -11.30
CA GLU A 148 10.54 -8.00 -11.98
C GLU A 148 11.79 -8.44 -11.23
N VAL A 149 11.83 -8.28 -9.89
CA VAL A 149 12.94 -8.73 -9.05
C VAL A 149 13.11 -10.25 -9.13
N VAL A 150 12.02 -11.03 -9.16
CA VAL A 150 12.06 -12.49 -9.36
C VAL A 150 12.76 -12.84 -10.67
N SER A 151 12.44 -12.13 -11.76
CA SER A 151 13.09 -12.35 -13.05
C SER A 151 14.60 -12.02 -13.02
N LEU A 152 14.98 -10.96 -12.32
CA LEU A 152 16.38 -10.55 -12.16
C LEU A 152 17.16 -11.54 -11.29
N LYS A 153 16.57 -12.02 -10.20
CA LYS A 153 17.17 -13.07 -9.35
C LYS A 153 17.40 -14.34 -10.15
N ARG A 154 16.38 -14.82 -10.89
CA ARG A 154 16.51 -16.02 -11.73
C ARG A 154 17.64 -15.89 -12.76
N ARG A 155 17.79 -14.72 -13.38
CA ARG A 155 18.90 -14.43 -14.30
C ARG A 155 20.26 -14.39 -13.59
N ALA A 156 20.36 -13.70 -12.45
CA ALA A 156 21.59 -13.65 -11.67
C ALA A 156 22.03 -15.04 -11.22
N ASP A 157 21.10 -15.84 -10.72
CA ASP A 157 21.39 -17.19 -10.22
C ASP A 157 21.79 -18.14 -11.34
N ALA A 158 21.16 -18.07 -12.51
CA ALA A 158 21.58 -18.84 -13.67
C ALA A 158 23.02 -18.52 -14.08
N LEU A 159 23.44 -17.25 -13.98
CA LEU A 159 24.81 -16.83 -14.25
C LEU A 159 25.79 -17.28 -13.15
N VAL A 160 25.39 -17.24 -11.88
CA VAL A 160 26.19 -17.81 -10.77
C VAL A 160 26.32 -19.32 -10.93
N ALA A 161 25.25 -20.01 -11.32
CA ALA A 161 25.26 -21.44 -11.61
C ALA A 161 26.26 -21.78 -12.70
N ALA A 162 26.30 -20.99 -13.78
CA ALA A 162 27.26 -21.17 -14.87
C ALA A 162 28.73 -21.00 -14.44
N GLN A 163 29.02 -20.18 -13.43
CA GLN A 163 30.37 -20.01 -12.87
C GLN A 163 30.84 -21.20 -12.02
N ILE A 164 29.90 -21.96 -11.44
CA ILE A 164 30.21 -23.16 -10.66
C ILE A 164 30.24 -24.36 -11.61
N SER A 165 31.44 -24.78 -12.04
CA SER A 165 31.63 -25.89 -12.97
C SER A 165 31.21 -27.26 -12.40
N ASP A 166 31.45 -27.50 -11.11
CA ASP A 166 31.07 -28.75 -10.44
C ASP A 166 29.57 -28.79 -10.11
N VAL A 167 28.86 -29.76 -10.70
CA VAL A 167 27.43 -30.01 -10.50
C VAL A 167 27.11 -30.30 -9.02
N ALA A 168 27.94 -31.07 -8.31
CA ALA A 168 27.69 -31.40 -6.91
C ALA A 168 27.82 -30.16 -6.01
N ARG A 169 28.82 -29.31 -6.27
CA ARG A 169 29.00 -28.03 -5.59
C ARG A 169 27.86 -27.05 -5.89
N ARG A 170 27.38 -27.00 -7.14
CA ARG A 170 26.25 -26.17 -7.57
C ARG A 170 24.95 -26.56 -6.85
N VAL A 171 24.62 -27.85 -6.83
CA VAL A 171 23.45 -28.37 -6.11
C VAL A 171 23.53 -28.02 -4.62
N ARG A 172 24.70 -28.23 -3.99
CA ARG A 172 24.90 -27.94 -2.56
C ARG A 172 24.74 -26.44 -2.26
N HIS A 173 25.34 -25.58 -3.07
CA HIS A 173 25.25 -24.12 -2.93
C HIS A 173 23.80 -23.63 -2.94
N PHE A 174 23.03 -24.00 -3.96
CA PHE A 174 21.65 -23.54 -4.08
C PHE A 174 20.68 -24.21 -3.09
N LYS A 175 20.97 -25.44 -2.65
CA LYS A 175 20.22 -26.08 -1.57
C LYS A 175 20.43 -25.36 -0.23
N GLU A 176 21.68 -25.04 0.10
CA GLU A 176 22.02 -24.28 1.31
C GLU A 176 21.48 -22.84 1.27
N GLU A 177 21.53 -22.19 0.11
CA GLU A 177 20.91 -20.87 -0.09
C GLU A 177 19.39 -20.95 0.09
N GLY A 178 18.74 -21.94 -0.54
CA GLY A 178 17.30 -22.12 -0.42
C GLY A 178 16.85 -22.38 1.03
N GLU A 179 17.56 -23.21 1.78
CA GLU A 179 17.27 -23.47 3.19
C GLU A 179 17.54 -22.23 4.08
N ARG A 180 18.59 -21.47 3.78
CA ARG A 180 18.90 -20.21 4.46
C ARG A 180 17.81 -19.16 4.25
N GLU A 181 17.35 -18.99 3.01
CA GLU A 181 16.31 -18.01 2.70
C GLU A 181 14.94 -18.45 3.21
N LEU A 182 14.67 -19.75 3.24
CA LEU A 182 13.45 -20.29 3.86
C LEU A 182 13.42 -20.02 5.37
N SER A 183 14.54 -20.19 6.08
CA SER A 183 14.63 -19.89 7.52
C SER A 183 14.50 -18.39 7.84
N ARG A 184 14.85 -17.51 6.90
CA ARG A 184 14.62 -16.05 6.96
C ARG A 184 13.20 -15.63 6.57
N GLY A 185 12.36 -16.57 6.11
CA GLY A 185 11.01 -16.29 5.64
C GLY A 185 10.93 -15.70 4.22
N ASN A 186 12.05 -15.65 3.49
CA ASN A 186 12.12 -15.19 2.10
C ASN A 186 11.76 -16.32 1.13
N LYS A 187 10.47 -16.71 1.15
CA LYS A 187 9.96 -17.87 0.40
C LYS A 187 10.21 -17.79 -1.11
N ARG A 188 10.15 -16.59 -1.70
CA ARG A 188 10.37 -16.41 -3.15
C ARG A 188 11.83 -16.62 -3.55
N SER A 189 12.79 -16.12 -2.77
CA SER A 189 14.21 -16.40 -3.04
C SER A 189 14.52 -17.88 -2.82
N ALA A 190 13.96 -18.50 -1.77
CA ALA A 190 14.12 -19.92 -1.51
C ALA A 190 13.58 -20.80 -2.67
N LEU A 191 12.42 -20.44 -3.24
CA LEU A 191 11.86 -21.13 -4.40
C LEU A 191 12.81 -21.10 -5.59
N LEU A 192 13.36 -19.94 -5.91
CA LEU A 192 14.29 -19.77 -7.03
C LEU A 192 15.61 -20.52 -6.82
N ALA A 193 16.14 -20.53 -5.60
CA ALA A 193 17.32 -21.31 -5.27
C ALA A 193 17.06 -22.82 -5.43
N PHE A 194 15.92 -23.33 -4.94
CA PHE A 194 15.55 -24.73 -5.17
C PHE A 194 15.32 -25.07 -6.65
N GLU A 195 14.76 -24.14 -7.44
CA GLU A 195 14.64 -24.27 -8.91
C GLU A 195 16.00 -24.47 -9.58
N GLN A 196 17.03 -23.71 -9.17
CA GLN A 196 18.39 -23.86 -9.69
C GLN A 196 19.06 -25.18 -9.27
N ALA A 197 18.85 -25.61 -8.03
CA ALA A 197 19.34 -26.91 -7.57
C ALA A 197 18.72 -28.07 -8.34
N LEU A 198 17.40 -28.03 -8.60
CA LEU A 198 16.67 -29.03 -9.40
C LEU A 198 17.09 -29.04 -10.86
N THR A 199 17.37 -27.86 -11.43
CA THR A 199 17.91 -27.73 -12.80
C THR A 199 19.29 -28.38 -12.92
N ALA A 200 20.12 -28.28 -11.87
CA ALA A 200 21.44 -28.91 -11.86
C ALA A 200 21.37 -30.44 -11.66
N ARG A 201 20.45 -30.93 -10.82
CA ARG A 201 20.20 -32.36 -10.61
C ARG A 201 18.77 -32.59 -10.11
N PRO A 202 17.95 -33.41 -10.80
CA PRO A 202 16.62 -33.76 -10.31
C PRO A 202 16.71 -34.56 -9.00
N ASP A 203 15.92 -34.17 -8.00
CA ASP A 203 15.80 -34.83 -6.69
C ASP A 203 14.31 -34.80 -6.28
N ASN A 204 13.71 -35.97 -6.09
CA ASN A 204 12.28 -36.10 -5.77
C ASN A 204 11.91 -35.44 -4.44
N ALA A 205 12.79 -35.50 -3.42
CA ALA A 205 12.52 -34.90 -2.13
C ALA A 205 12.58 -33.37 -2.21
N LEU A 206 13.53 -32.84 -2.98
CA LEU A 206 13.65 -31.41 -3.24
C LEU A 206 12.51 -30.89 -4.14
N GLN A 207 12.08 -31.68 -5.13
CA GLN A 207 10.95 -31.38 -6.00
C GLN A 207 9.66 -31.24 -5.20
N ALA A 208 9.37 -32.18 -4.29
CA ALA A 208 8.21 -32.10 -3.42
C ALA A 208 8.22 -30.84 -2.54
N ARG A 209 9.39 -30.46 -1.99
CA ARG A 209 9.55 -29.21 -1.23
C ARG A 209 9.34 -27.97 -2.10
N HIS A 210 9.91 -27.95 -3.30
CA HIS A 210 9.73 -26.86 -4.27
C HIS A 210 8.25 -26.70 -4.67
N ASP A 211 7.55 -27.80 -4.97
CA ASP A 211 6.13 -27.75 -5.34
C ASP A 211 5.23 -27.31 -4.19
N ALA A 212 5.50 -27.76 -2.97
CA ALA A 212 4.79 -27.27 -1.78
C ALA A 212 4.98 -25.75 -1.59
N LEU A 213 6.21 -25.26 -1.74
CA LEU A 213 6.52 -23.84 -1.62
C LEU A 213 5.86 -23.00 -2.73
N ARG A 214 5.87 -23.51 -3.98
CA ARG A 214 5.21 -22.91 -5.13
C ARG A 214 3.71 -22.79 -4.92
N SER A 215 3.07 -23.84 -4.38
CA SER A 215 1.64 -23.86 -4.06
C SER A 215 1.28 -22.82 -2.99
N GLN A 216 2.09 -22.70 -1.93
CA GLN A 216 1.91 -21.67 -0.90
C GLN A 216 2.00 -20.25 -1.47
N ILE A 217 3.03 -19.96 -2.28
CA ILE A 217 3.21 -18.64 -2.89
C ILE A 217 2.06 -18.32 -3.86
N SER A 218 1.64 -19.30 -4.66
CA SER A 218 0.52 -19.11 -5.60
C SER A 218 -0.80 -18.84 -4.89
N THR A 219 -1.06 -19.56 -3.79
CA THR A 219 -2.24 -19.33 -2.94
C THR A 219 -2.20 -17.92 -2.33
N TYR A 220 -1.05 -17.52 -1.80
CA TYR A 220 -0.84 -16.18 -1.25
C TYR A 220 -1.11 -15.07 -2.28
N ASP A 221 -0.53 -15.17 -3.49
CA ASP A 221 -0.68 -14.17 -4.54
C ASP A 221 -2.13 -14.10 -5.06
N TRP A 222 -2.77 -15.25 -5.26
CA TRP A 222 -4.16 -15.33 -5.69
C TRP A 222 -5.10 -14.70 -4.66
N GLN A 223 -4.94 -15.02 -3.38
CA GLN A 223 -5.77 -14.49 -2.31
C GLN A 223 -5.62 -12.97 -2.17
N ARG A 224 -4.40 -12.43 -2.29
CA ARG A 224 -4.18 -10.97 -2.29
C ARG A 224 -4.82 -10.29 -3.49
N GLN A 225 -4.69 -10.87 -4.69
CA GLN A 225 -5.34 -10.31 -5.89
C GLN A 225 -6.87 -10.33 -5.76
N ARG A 226 -7.44 -11.43 -5.26
CA ARG A 226 -8.87 -11.55 -5.00
C ARG A 226 -9.33 -10.52 -3.97
N ALA A 227 -8.60 -10.35 -2.87
CA ALA A 227 -8.90 -9.32 -1.88
C ALA A 227 -8.87 -7.90 -2.49
N ALA A 228 -7.91 -7.61 -3.37
CA ALA A 228 -7.82 -6.33 -4.06
C ALA A 228 -9.00 -6.08 -5.01
N ALA A 229 -9.49 -7.11 -5.70
CA ALA A 229 -10.69 -7.04 -6.53
C ALA A 229 -11.95 -6.80 -5.68
N LEU A 230 -12.14 -7.58 -4.61
CA LEU A 230 -13.29 -7.48 -3.72
C LEU A 230 -13.39 -6.14 -2.99
N ARG A 231 -12.25 -5.48 -2.69
CA ARG A 231 -12.25 -4.12 -2.12
C ARG A 231 -12.84 -3.06 -3.06
N ARG A 232 -12.96 -3.33 -4.36
CA ARG A 232 -13.57 -2.41 -5.34
C ARG A 232 -15.09 -2.57 -5.43
N GLU A 233 -15.65 -3.62 -4.85
CA GLU A 233 -17.07 -3.91 -4.88
C GLU A 233 -17.78 -3.35 -3.62
N PRO A 234 -18.94 -2.68 -3.76
CA PRO A 234 -19.71 -2.21 -2.61
C PRO A 234 -20.25 -3.41 -1.81
N GLY A 235 -19.65 -3.65 -0.63
CA GLY A 235 -19.99 -4.77 0.26
C GLY A 235 -18.98 -5.93 0.28
N GLY A 236 -17.96 -5.93 -0.57
CA GLY A 236 -16.96 -7.01 -0.65
C GLY A 236 -15.87 -6.99 0.43
N LEU A 237 -15.92 -6.07 1.40
CA LEU A 237 -14.86 -5.87 2.39
C LEU A 237 -14.70 -7.06 3.36
N ASP A 238 -15.80 -7.72 3.74
CA ASP A 238 -15.77 -8.89 4.63
C ASP A 238 -15.15 -10.11 3.93
N GLU A 239 -15.49 -10.33 2.66
CA GLU A 239 -14.87 -11.38 1.84
C GLU A 239 -13.40 -11.06 1.55
N ALA A 240 -13.07 -9.78 1.32
CA ALA A 240 -11.69 -9.34 1.17
C ALA A 240 -10.87 -9.59 2.45
N LEU A 241 -11.47 -9.43 3.63
CA LEU A 241 -10.84 -9.71 4.92
C LEU A 241 -10.51 -11.20 5.03
N SER A 242 -11.48 -12.07 4.72
CA SER A 242 -11.27 -13.52 4.70
C SER A 242 -10.16 -13.92 3.73
N CYS A 243 -10.15 -13.37 2.51
CA CYS A 243 -9.09 -13.63 1.53
C CYS A 243 -7.71 -13.24 2.06
N LEU A 244 -7.56 -12.08 2.70
CA LEU A 244 -6.28 -11.67 3.28
C LEU A 244 -5.85 -12.52 4.48
N GLU A 245 -6.80 -13.03 5.27
CA GLU A 245 -6.49 -13.95 6.36
C GLU A 245 -5.99 -15.30 5.83
N GLU A 246 -6.57 -15.80 4.74
CA GLU A 246 -6.06 -16.98 4.03
C GLU A 246 -4.68 -16.72 3.39
N ALA A 247 -4.46 -15.53 2.81
CA ALA A 247 -3.14 -15.13 2.32
C ALA A 247 -2.11 -15.17 3.47
N ARG A 248 -2.44 -14.60 4.63
CA ARG A 248 -1.56 -14.62 5.81
C ARG A 248 -1.25 -16.04 6.29
N LYS A 249 -2.22 -16.98 6.24
CA LYS A 249 -1.99 -18.39 6.57
C LYS A 249 -0.99 -19.03 5.60
N ALA A 250 -1.09 -18.74 4.31
CA ALA A 250 -0.15 -19.23 3.30
C ALA A 250 1.25 -18.62 3.47
N TRP A 251 1.33 -17.30 3.74
CA TRP A 251 2.58 -16.59 4.02
C TRP A 251 2.34 -15.29 4.78
N ASP A 252 2.80 -15.21 6.04
CA ASP A 252 2.66 -14.02 6.87
C ASP A 252 3.75 -12.98 6.55
N THR A 253 3.37 -11.96 5.78
CA THR A 253 4.26 -10.87 5.39
C THR A 253 3.87 -9.55 6.09
N GLY A 254 4.83 -8.64 6.22
CA GLY A 254 4.54 -7.29 6.74
C GLY A 254 3.53 -6.53 5.87
N THR A 255 3.47 -6.84 4.57
CA THR A 255 2.52 -6.24 3.63
C THR A 255 1.10 -6.71 3.89
N VAL A 256 0.84 -8.02 4.01
CA VAL A 256 -0.50 -8.54 4.32
C VAL A 256 -0.99 -8.07 5.69
N ARG A 257 -0.10 -7.98 6.69
CA ARG A 257 -0.47 -7.43 8.01
C ARG A 257 -0.91 -5.97 7.95
N ARG A 258 -0.22 -5.15 7.15
CA ARG A 258 -0.63 -3.74 6.92
C ARG A 258 -1.97 -3.67 6.19
N GLU A 259 -2.16 -4.47 5.14
CA GLU A 259 -3.42 -4.50 4.38
C GLU A 259 -4.60 -4.98 5.24
N LEU A 260 -4.40 -5.99 6.10
CA LEU A 260 -5.40 -6.43 7.07
C LEU A 260 -5.75 -5.33 8.08
N ALA A 261 -4.76 -4.61 8.60
CA ALA A 261 -4.98 -3.52 9.54
C ALA A 261 -5.78 -2.37 8.89
N GLN A 262 -5.43 -1.99 7.67
CA GLN A 262 -6.15 -0.97 6.88
C GLN A 262 -7.60 -1.40 6.63
N LEU A 263 -7.80 -2.66 6.21
CA LEU A 263 -9.14 -3.16 5.91
C LEU A 263 -10.02 -3.24 7.16
N ARG A 264 -9.46 -3.67 8.31
CA ARG A 264 -10.18 -3.66 9.59
C ARG A 264 -10.55 -2.25 10.04
N GLN A 265 -9.68 -1.27 9.82
CA GLN A 265 -9.98 0.12 10.11
C GLN A 265 -11.07 0.68 9.18
N ALA A 266 -11.07 0.30 7.90
CA ALA A 266 -12.12 0.66 6.95
C ALA A 266 -13.48 0.05 7.36
N LEU A 267 -13.50 -1.19 7.84
CA LEU A 267 -14.71 -1.84 8.37
C LEU A 267 -15.26 -1.12 9.61
N LEU A 268 -14.40 -0.64 10.51
CA LEU A 268 -14.81 0.14 11.68
C LEU A 268 -15.40 1.52 11.32
N ARG A 269 -15.04 2.08 10.17
CA ARG A 269 -15.53 3.38 9.68
C ARG A 269 -16.77 3.26 8.79
N ARG A 270 -17.27 2.05 8.56
CA ARG A 270 -18.45 1.84 7.70
C ARG A 270 -19.72 2.35 8.40
N PRO A 271 -20.59 3.11 7.72
CA PRO A 271 -21.92 3.42 8.25
C PRO A 271 -22.69 2.12 8.51
N GLU A 272 -23.38 2.06 9.64
CA GLU A 272 -24.09 0.86 10.05
C GLU A 272 -25.25 0.57 9.09
N ARG A 273 -25.49 -0.70 8.75
CA ARG A 273 -26.54 -1.07 7.78
C ARG A 273 -27.91 -1.03 8.43
N VAL A 274 -28.87 -0.35 7.80
CA VAL A 274 -30.27 -0.24 8.24
C VAL A 274 -31.21 -0.85 7.20
N GLY A 275 -32.18 -1.65 7.65
CA GLY A 275 -33.28 -2.13 6.82
C GLY A 275 -34.58 -1.45 7.19
N VAL A 276 -35.27 -0.84 6.23
CA VAL A 276 -36.61 -0.27 6.45
C VAL A 276 -37.65 -1.31 6.06
N MET A 277 -38.49 -1.71 7.00
CA MET A 277 -39.57 -2.66 6.77
C MET A 277 -40.80 -1.96 6.21
N GLU A 278 -41.67 -2.73 5.56
CA GLU A 278 -42.99 -2.26 5.16
C GLU A 278 -43.81 -1.92 6.42
N PHE A 279 -44.39 -0.71 6.45
CA PHE A 279 -45.15 -0.26 7.61
C PHE A 279 -46.52 -0.95 7.66
N THR A 280 -46.97 -1.35 8.85
CA THR A 280 -48.29 -1.96 9.03
C THR A 280 -49.38 -0.90 8.92
N VAL A 281 -50.48 -1.20 8.23
CA VAL A 281 -51.58 -0.24 8.03
C VAL A 281 -52.77 -0.65 8.90
N ARG A 282 -53.21 0.23 9.81
CA ARG A 282 -54.41 0.05 10.63
C ARG A 282 -55.53 0.99 10.18
N GLY A 283 -56.58 0.40 9.60
CA GLY A 283 -57.77 1.10 9.09
C GLY A 283 -57.70 1.49 7.60
N GLU A 284 -58.76 2.11 7.07
CA GLU A 284 -58.82 2.57 5.68
C GLU A 284 -58.10 3.92 5.49
N VAL A 285 -56.83 3.82 5.13
CA VAL A 285 -55.90 4.94 4.93
C VAL A 285 -56.09 5.63 3.56
N GLY A 286 -56.75 4.98 2.60
CA GLY A 286 -57.07 5.57 1.28
C GLY A 286 -55.86 5.75 0.35
N ILE A 287 -54.70 5.18 0.71
CA ILE A 287 -53.47 5.19 -0.08
C ILE A 287 -53.15 3.73 -0.44
N PRO A 288 -53.09 3.35 -1.73
CA PRO A 288 -52.70 2.00 -2.13
C PRO A 288 -51.25 1.74 -1.72
N GLU A 289 -51.00 0.58 -1.11
CA GLU A 289 -49.69 0.16 -0.61
C GLU A 289 -49.02 1.21 0.31
N ALA A 290 -49.80 1.88 1.16
CA ALA A 290 -49.33 2.99 2.02
C ALA A 290 -48.06 2.65 2.80
N GLY A 291 -48.01 1.45 3.40
CA GLY A 291 -46.87 1.02 4.20
C GLY A 291 -45.59 0.82 3.40
N ARG A 292 -45.74 0.36 2.15
CA ARG A 292 -44.67 0.16 1.20
C ARG A 292 -44.12 1.49 0.70
N ARG A 293 -45.02 2.41 0.35
CA ARG A 293 -44.68 3.76 -0.13
C ARG A 293 -43.89 4.55 0.92
N VAL A 294 -44.31 4.49 2.19
CA VAL A 294 -43.60 5.15 3.30
C VAL A 294 -42.20 4.57 3.47
N ALA A 295 -42.04 3.25 3.41
CA ALA A 295 -40.72 2.62 3.52
C ALA A 295 -39.76 3.01 2.38
N ASP A 296 -40.26 3.05 1.14
CA ASP A 296 -39.47 3.40 -0.04
C ASP A 296 -39.02 4.88 -0.03
N VAL A 297 -39.85 5.80 0.49
CA VAL A 297 -39.51 7.22 0.64
C VAL A 297 -38.57 7.44 1.84
N LEU A 298 -38.77 6.71 2.95
CA LEU A 298 -37.99 6.90 4.17
C LEU A 298 -36.54 6.38 4.06
N ALA A 299 -36.32 5.25 3.37
CA ALA A 299 -35.02 4.61 3.22
C ALA A 299 -33.88 5.53 2.70
N PRO A 300 -34.04 6.30 1.61
CA PRO A 300 -32.99 7.20 1.13
C PRO A 300 -32.67 8.34 2.11
N HIS A 301 -33.63 8.78 2.95
CA HIS A 301 -33.40 9.82 3.94
C HIS A 301 -32.58 9.35 5.16
N LEU A 302 -32.38 8.04 5.33
CA LEU A 302 -31.50 7.47 6.37
C LEU A 302 -30.04 7.33 5.91
N ALA A 303 -29.77 7.47 4.60
CA ALA A 303 -28.45 7.34 3.97
C ALA A 303 -27.33 8.24 4.54
N PRO A 304 -27.59 9.45 5.07
CA PRO A 304 -26.54 10.30 5.63
C PRO A 304 -25.78 9.70 6.83
N ARG A 305 -26.40 8.75 7.55
CA ARG A 305 -25.82 8.14 8.75
C ARG A 305 -25.73 6.61 8.69
N PHE A 306 -26.64 5.99 7.97
CA PHE A 306 -26.75 4.54 7.84
C PHE A 306 -26.62 4.13 6.38
N GLU A 307 -26.22 2.88 6.12
CA GLU A 307 -26.28 2.31 4.78
C GLU A 307 -27.63 1.60 4.60
N PRO A 308 -28.61 2.18 3.88
CA PRO A 308 -29.90 1.54 3.68
C PRO A 308 -29.75 0.30 2.81
N VAL A 309 -30.25 -0.83 3.30
CA VAL A 309 -30.24 -2.09 2.53
C VAL A 309 -31.40 -2.11 1.56
N GLY A 310 -31.08 -2.42 0.30
CA GLY A 310 -32.06 -2.52 -0.77
C GLY A 310 -33.16 -3.53 -0.46
N ARG A 311 -34.39 -3.14 -0.76
CA ARG A 311 -35.62 -3.90 -0.56
C ARG A 311 -35.54 -5.36 -1.04
N THR A 312 -34.94 -5.61 -2.19
CA THR A 312 -34.80 -6.96 -2.77
C THR A 312 -34.03 -7.91 -1.85
N ALA A 313 -33.01 -7.42 -1.15
CA ALA A 313 -32.26 -8.22 -0.18
C ALA A 313 -33.08 -8.52 1.09
N LEU A 314 -33.88 -7.55 1.55
CA LEU A 314 -34.79 -7.72 2.69
C LEU A 314 -35.92 -8.72 2.38
N GLU A 315 -36.51 -8.64 1.17
CA GLU A 315 -37.51 -9.60 0.70
C GLU A 315 -36.96 -11.02 0.52
N GLN A 316 -35.72 -11.15 0.07
CA GLN A 316 -35.05 -12.46 -0.01
C GLN A 316 -34.79 -13.05 1.37
N ALA A 317 -34.40 -12.22 2.36
CA ALA A 317 -34.22 -12.65 3.73
C ALA A 317 -35.54 -13.08 4.38
N LEU A 318 -36.63 -12.33 4.17
CA LEU A 318 -37.98 -12.66 4.63
C LEU A 318 -38.51 -13.95 3.98
N ARG A 319 -38.28 -14.14 2.66
CA ARG A 319 -38.63 -15.38 1.95
C ARG A 319 -37.91 -16.60 2.52
N LYS A 320 -36.62 -16.48 2.87
CA LYS A 320 -35.86 -17.55 3.53
C LYS A 320 -36.38 -17.89 4.93
N LEU A 321 -36.99 -16.93 5.62
CA LEU A 321 -37.61 -17.13 6.94
C LEU A 321 -39.06 -17.61 6.87
N GLY A 322 -39.69 -17.59 5.69
CA GLY A 322 -41.11 -17.92 5.53
C GLY A 322 -42.06 -16.88 6.12
N VAL A 323 -41.62 -15.62 6.27
CA VAL A 323 -42.38 -14.55 6.94
C VAL A 323 -42.84 -13.52 5.91
N THR A 324 -44.12 -13.13 5.96
CA THR A 324 -44.67 -12.04 5.14
C THR A 324 -44.27 -10.67 5.69
N ALA A 325 -43.95 -9.71 4.82
CA ALA A 325 -43.42 -8.39 5.17
C ALA A 325 -44.26 -7.64 6.24
N GLY A 326 -45.59 -7.66 6.16
CA GLY A 326 -46.47 -7.04 7.15
C GLY A 326 -46.52 -7.71 8.54
N LYS A 327 -45.97 -8.93 8.69
CA LYS A 327 -45.86 -9.64 9.98
C LYS A 327 -44.45 -9.59 10.59
N ALA A 328 -43.48 -8.99 9.89
CA ALA A 328 -42.09 -8.91 10.35
C ALA A 328 -41.95 -8.09 11.64
N GLY A 329 -42.77 -7.05 11.82
CA GLY A 329 -42.78 -6.23 13.04
C GLY A 329 -43.43 -6.90 14.26
N GLN A 330 -44.09 -8.04 14.09
CA GLN A 330 -44.72 -8.81 15.17
C GLN A 330 -43.90 -10.04 15.59
N GLN A 331 -42.68 -10.20 15.06
CA GLN A 331 -41.81 -11.30 15.44
C GLN A 331 -41.12 -11.05 16.78
N ASP A 332 -41.00 -12.10 17.60
CA ASP A 332 -40.17 -12.10 18.80
C ASP A 332 -38.72 -11.69 18.48
N GLY A 333 -37.97 -11.20 19.47
CA GLY A 333 -36.58 -10.74 19.29
C GLY A 333 -35.64 -11.76 18.62
N ARG A 334 -35.95 -13.06 18.69
CA ARG A 334 -35.22 -14.11 17.96
C ARG A 334 -35.43 -14.06 16.43
N GLY A 335 -36.66 -13.78 15.97
CA GLY A 335 -36.99 -13.65 14.56
C GLY A 335 -36.34 -12.41 13.94
N GLN A 336 -36.38 -11.29 14.67
CA GLN A 336 -35.69 -10.04 14.28
C GLN A 336 -34.17 -10.24 14.17
N ALA A 337 -33.56 -10.98 15.12
CA ALA A 337 -32.13 -11.30 15.07
C ALA A 337 -31.75 -12.19 13.89
N GLN A 338 -32.63 -13.13 13.52
CA GLN A 338 -32.39 -13.99 12.36
C GLN A 338 -32.57 -13.23 11.04
N LEU A 339 -33.54 -12.33 10.96
CA LEU A 339 -33.73 -11.42 9.82
C LEU A 339 -32.53 -10.47 9.67
N GLY A 340 -32.06 -9.86 10.77
CA GLY A 340 -30.87 -9.03 10.80
C GLY A 340 -29.63 -9.75 10.26
N ARG A 341 -29.41 -11.01 10.67
CA ARG A 341 -28.31 -11.85 10.16
C ARG A 341 -28.44 -12.18 8.67
N LEU A 342 -29.64 -12.53 8.21
CA LEU A 342 -29.86 -12.93 6.81
C LEU A 342 -29.82 -11.76 5.82
N ALA A 343 -30.31 -10.59 6.23
CA ALA A 343 -30.23 -9.37 5.44
C ALA A 343 -28.92 -8.59 5.64
N GLY A 344 -28.12 -8.96 6.65
CA GLY A 344 -26.89 -8.27 7.04
C GLY A 344 -27.14 -6.86 7.54
N VAL A 345 -28.23 -6.61 8.27
CA VAL A 345 -28.59 -5.31 8.86
C VAL A 345 -28.41 -5.33 10.36
N ARG A 346 -27.86 -4.24 10.92
CA ARG A 346 -27.77 -4.03 12.36
C ARG A 346 -29.02 -3.38 12.92
N TRP A 347 -29.60 -2.46 12.15
CA TRP A 347 -30.82 -1.73 12.52
C TRP A 347 -31.98 -2.11 11.62
N LEU A 348 -33.16 -2.23 12.22
CA LEU A 348 -34.42 -2.36 11.52
C LEU A 348 -35.30 -1.15 11.85
N VAL A 349 -35.94 -0.57 10.84
CA VAL A 349 -37.00 0.41 11.05
C VAL A 349 -38.33 -0.28 10.85
N LEU A 350 -39.10 -0.37 11.92
CA LEU A 350 -40.46 -0.89 11.96
C LEU A 350 -41.43 0.29 12.06
N GLY A 351 -42.65 0.15 11.60
CA GLY A 351 -43.61 1.22 11.80
C GLY A 351 -45.04 0.87 11.43
N GLU A 352 -45.95 1.73 11.85
CA GLU A 352 -47.39 1.59 11.70
C GLU A 352 -48.00 2.90 11.18
N ILE A 353 -49.02 2.79 10.32
CA ILE A 353 -49.80 3.89 9.78
C ILE A 353 -51.25 3.71 10.22
N SER A 354 -51.79 4.68 10.94
CA SER A 354 -53.17 4.66 11.44
C SER A 354 -53.94 5.93 11.04
N ARG A 355 -55.28 5.83 10.95
CA ARG A 355 -56.16 6.96 10.61
C ARG A 355 -57.05 7.34 11.80
N HIS A 356 -56.71 8.45 12.46
CA HIS A 356 -57.47 9.02 13.59
C HIS A 356 -57.59 10.54 13.40
N GLY A 357 -58.65 11.02 12.74
CA GLY A 357 -58.83 12.45 12.41
C GLY A 357 -57.80 13.04 11.41
N GLY A 358 -56.80 12.25 11.01
CA GLY A 358 -55.68 12.51 10.11
C GLY A 358 -54.84 11.23 9.95
N LEU A 359 -53.76 11.29 9.19
CA LEU A 359 -52.80 10.19 9.01
C LEU A 359 -51.71 10.28 10.09
N VAL A 360 -51.53 9.22 10.87
CA VAL A 360 -50.48 9.13 11.89
C VAL A 360 -49.52 8.00 11.53
N VAL A 361 -48.25 8.31 11.38
CA VAL A 361 -47.16 7.36 11.14
C VAL A 361 -46.32 7.25 12.41
N HIS A 362 -46.22 6.03 12.94
CA HIS A 362 -45.32 5.68 14.03
C HIS A 362 -44.15 4.87 13.45
N ALA A 363 -42.92 5.20 13.81
CA ALA A 363 -41.73 4.49 13.38
C ALA A 363 -40.80 4.21 14.56
N GLU A 364 -40.23 3.02 14.60
CA GLU A 364 -39.30 2.57 15.61
C GLU A 364 -38.03 2.05 14.95
N ARG A 365 -36.87 2.56 15.37
CA ARG A 365 -35.57 1.99 15.02
C ARG A 365 -35.18 0.99 16.10
N VAL A 366 -35.11 -0.28 15.73
CA VAL A 366 -34.84 -1.42 16.60
C VAL A 366 -33.49 -2.03 16.25
N GLU A 367 -32.70 -2.40 17.26
CA GLU A 367 -31.48 -3.18 17.04
C GLU A 367 -31.87 -4.62 16.70
N ALA A 368 -31.47 -5.09 15.51
CA ALA A 368 -31.92 -6.38 15.00
C ALA A 368 -31.49 -7.54 15.89
N ALA A 369 -30.30 -7.49 16.50
CA ALA A 369 -29.75 -8.58 17.30
C ALA A 369 -30.46 -8.79 18.65
N THR A 370 -30.91 -7.70 19.28
CA THR A 370 -31.46 -7.70 20.64
C THR A 370 -32.97 -7.47 20.67
N GLY A 371 -33.54 -6.93 19.59
CA GLY A 371 -34.92 -6.47 19.55
C GLY A 371 -35.17 -5.20 20.38
N LEU A 372 -34.11 -4.53 20.86
CA LEU A 372 -34.23 -3.31 21.66
C LEU A 372 -34.59 -2.13 20.78
N VAL A 373 -35.65 -1.42 21.15
CA VAL A 373 -36.06 -0.16 20.50
C VAL A 373 -35.07 0.93 20.88
N ALA A 374 -34.24 1.36 19.94
CA ALA A 374 -33.27 2.42 20.14
C ALA A 374 -33.88 3.81 19.98
N ARG A 375 -34.94 3.95 19.18
CA ARG A 375 -35.62 5.23 18.96
C ARG A 375 -37.05 5.01 18.46
N THR A 376 -37.97 5.85 18.90
CA THR A 376 -39.31 5.99 18.34
C THR A 376 -39.50 7.40 17.79
N ALA A 377 -40.30 7.52 16.73
CA ALA A 377 -40.65 8.78 16.10
C ALA A 377 -42.11 8.71 15.63
N ARG A 378 -42.84 9.84 15.76
CA ARG A 378 -44.26 9.92 15.42
C ARG A 378 -44.53 11.16 14.58
N LEU A 379 -45.19 10.96 13.45
CA LEU A 379 -45.56 12.03 12.51
C LEU A 379 -47.07 12.00 12.28
N ALA A 380 -47.75 13.10 12.60
CA ALA A 380 -49.17 13.31 12.29
C ALA A 380 -49.33 14.33 11.15
N VAL A 381 -50.07 13.96 10.12
CA VAL A 381 -50.30 14.77 8.90
C VAL A 381 -51.76 14.70 8.47
N ARG A 382 -52.25 15.72 7.77
CA ARG A 382 -53.68 15.85 7.42
C ARG A 382 -54.01 15.24 6.05
N SER A 383 -53.01 15.01 5.20
CA SER A 383 -53.19 14.48 3.85
C SER A 383 -52.02 13.61 3.38
N ALA A 384 -52.25 12.78 2.36
CA ALA A 384 -51.22 11.94 1.75
C ALA A 384 -50.10 12.75 1.09
N ALA A 385 -50.40 13.92 0.52
CA ALA A 385 -49.41 14.78 -0.13
C ALA A 385 -48.50 15.50 0.90
N GLU A 386 -49.04 15.75 2.10
CA GLU A 386 -48.27 16.30 3.22
C GLU A 386 -47.37 15.23 3.87
N LEU A 387 -47.81 13.97 3.87
CA LEU A 387 -47.02 12.84 4.37
C LEU A 387 -45.67 12.74 3.64
N ASP A 388 -45.67 12.66 2.31
CA ASP A 388 -44.45 12.50 1.52
C ASP A 388 -43.46 13.67 1.75
N ARG A 389 -43.96 14.89 2.00
CA ARG A 389 -43.13 16.07 2.26
C ARG A 389 -42.47 16.07 3.64
N ARG A 390 -43.11 15.46 4.65
CA ARG A 390 -42.65 15.47 6.06
C ARG A 390 -41.95 14.19 6.51
N LEU A 391 -41.91 13.14 5.68
CA LEU A 391 -41.10 11.94 5.95
C LEU A 391 -39.59 12.21 6.19
N PRO A 392 -38.94 13.24 5.60
CA PRO A 392 -37.57 13.61 5.96
C PRO A 392 -37.41 14.07 7.42
N GLU A 393 -38.43 14.70 8.00
CA GLU A 393 -38.43 15.09 9.42
C GLU A 393 -38.43 13.83 10.30
N LEU A 394 -39.27 12.83 9.94
CA LEU A 394 -39.32 11.54 10.61
C LEU A 394 -37.97 10.80 10.53
N ALA A 395 -37.29 10.83 9.38
CA ALA A 395 -35.95 10.26 9.22
C ALA A 395 -34.89 10.98 10.08
N SER A 396 -35.01 12.30 10.21
CA SER A 396 -34.11 13.12 11.05
C SER A 396 -34.26 12.79 12.53
N GLU A 397 -35.49 12.57 13.00
CA GLU A 397 -35.74 12.14 14.39
C GLU A 397 -35.22 10.72 14.68
N LEU A 398 -35.32 9.80 13.70
CA LEU A 398 -34.81 8.44 13.81
C LEU A 398 -33.27 8.37 13.75
N THR A 399 -32.58 9.40 13.25
CA THR A 399 -31.12 9.42 13.08
C THR A 399 -30.36 10.20 14.17
N ARG A 400 -31.07 10.87 15.07
CA ARG A 400 -30.52 11.70 16.16
C ARG A 400 -29.76 10.90 17.24
N THR A 401 -28.71 11.49 17.85
CA THR A 401 -28.01 10.91 19.02
C THR A 401 -28.72 11.21 20.34
N PRO A 402 -28.49 10.40 21.40
CA PRO A 402 -28.96 10.73 22.75
C PRO A 402 -28.31 11.99 23.35
N GLU A 403 -27.10 12.37 22.92
CA GLU A 403 -26.39 13.58 23.38
C GLU A 403 -27.03 14.91 22.93
N GLU A 404 -27.75 14.92 21.79
CA GLU A 404 -28.47 16.12 21.31
C GLU A 404 -29.77 16.43 22.08
N ARG A 405 -30.10 15.62 23.10
CA ARG A 405 -31.33 15.76 23.89
C ARG A 405 -31.18 16.74 25.07
N THR A 406 -29.96 17.10 25.48
CA THR A 406 -29.70 17.94 26.66
C THR A 406 -29.84 19.45 26.41
N ASP A 407 -30.00 19.90 25.15
CA ASP A 407 -30.00 21.33 24.82
C ASP A 407 -31.39 21.95 24.62
N ARG A 408 -32.48 21.29 25.07
CA ARG A 408 -33.80 21.91 25.19
C ARG A 408 -34.27 21.94 26.64
N PRO A 409 -34.29 23.13 27.30
CA PRO A 409 -35.13 23.36 28.47
C PRO A 409 -36.60 23.28 28.04
N GLY A 410 -37.41 22.61 28.85
CA GLY A 410 -38.76 22.19 28.51
C GLY A 410 -39.73 23.32 28.15
N ASP A 411 -40.67 22.98 27.27
CA ASP A 411 -42.03 23.50 27.37
C ASP A 411 -42.99 22.31 27.21
N GLY A 412 -43.84 22.14 28.22
CA GLY A 412 -44.68 20.97 28.39
C GLY A 412 -45.99 21.10 27.61
N THR A 413 -46.41 20.00 26.99
CA THR A 413 -47.84 19.66 26.79
C THR A 413 -47.94 18.15 26.49
N ASP A 414 -47.60 17.33 27.48
CA ASP A 414 -48.16 15.97 27.54
C ASP A 414 -49.52 16.07 28.24
N GLN A 415 -50.57 16.27 27.45
CA GLN A 415 -51.92 15.87 27.84
C GLN A 415 -52.14 14.43 27.35
N GLU A 416 -52.00 13.46 28.24
CA GLU A 416 -52.80 12.24 28.15
C GLU A 416 -54.16 12.50 28.85
N PRO A 417 -55.31 12.15 28.24
CA PRO A 417 -56.60 12.33 28.88
C PRO A 417 -56.90 11.21 29.89
N ALA A 418 -57.51 11.61 31.00
CA ALA A 418 -57.98 10.78 32.09
C ALA A 418 -59.14 9.84 31.69
N VAL A 419 -59.15 8.63 32.27
CA VAL A 419 -60.36 7.87 32.57
C VAL A 419 -60.31 7.44 34.03
N VAL A 420 -61.45 7.68 34.70
CA VAL A 420 -61.73 7.66 36.13
C VAL A 420 -61.79 6.23 36.71
N ALA A 421 -61.30 6.06 37.94
CA ALA A 421 -61.89 5.14 38.92
C ALA A 421 -61.72 5.69 40.34
N MET A 422 -62.82 5.68 41.10
CA MET A 422 -62.99 6.22 42.46
C MET A 422 -62.36 5.32 43.56
N PRO A 423 -62.26 5.82 44.81
CA PRO A 423 -61.28 5.41 45.82
C PRO A 423 -61.86 4.51 46.93
N ASP A 424 -60.98 3.83 47.67
CA ASP A 424 -61.08 3.43 49.10
C ASP A 424 -59.70 2.86 49.51
N GLN A 425 -58.92 3.51 50.37
CA GLN A 425 -58.93 3.56 51.85
C GLN A 425 -57.92 2.61 52.52
N GLU A 426 -57.27 3.17 53.55
CA GLU A 426 -56.58 2.55 54.69
C GLU A 426 -55.06 2.23 54.67
N ALA A 427 -54.37 3.05 55.48
CA ALA A 427 -53.56 2.65 56.63
C ALA A 427 -52.09 2.23 56.43
N ASP A 428 -51.23 3.23 56.65
CA ASP A 428 -50.27 3.26 57.77
C ASP A 428 -49.42 2.00 58.04
N ARG A 429 -48.19 2.01 57.52
CA ARG A 429 -46.97 1.52 58.20
C ARG A 429 -45.72 2.03 57.48
N PRO A 430 -44.70 2.58 58.18
CA PRO A 430 -43.42 2.88 57.58
C PRO A 430 -42.62 1.59 57.36
N LEU A 431 -42.26 1.30 56.11
CA LEU A 431 -41.31 0.24 55.75
C LEU A 431 -39.86 0.76 55.88
N PRO A 432 -38.90 -0.11 56.29
CA PRO A 432 -37.52 0.26 56.57
C PRO A 432 -36.78 0.73 55.30
N PRO A 433 -35.68 1.50 55.44
CA PRO A 433 -34.95 2.04 54.30
C PRO A 433 -34.45 0.90 53.39
N PRO A 434 -34.58 1.06 52.05
CA PRO A 434 -34.10 0.08 51.09
C PRO A 434 -32.57 -0.10 51.23
N PRO A 435 -32.06 -1.33 51.04
CA PRO A 435 -30.63 -1.60 51.06
C PRO A 435 -29.93 -0.77 49.96
N ALA A 436 -28.78 -0.19 50.33
CA ALA A 436 -27.97 0.63 49.45
C ALA A 436 -27.77 -0.05 48.09
N GLU A 437 -28.15 0.67 47.03
CA GLU A 437 -27.81 0.30 45.67
C GLU A 437 -26.29 0.09 45.58
N PRO A 438 -25.81 -0.96 44.88
CA PRO A 438 -24.40 -1.05 44.55
C PRO A 438 -24.04 0.17 43.73
N SER A 439 -23.22 1.04 44.33
CA SER A 439 -22.46 2.10 43.70
C SER A 439 -22.22 1.78 42.22
N VAL A 440 -22.81 2.59 41.35
CA VAL A 440 -22.49 2.66 39.92
C VAL A 440 -20.97 2.57 39.80
N ALA A 441 -20.49 1.49 39.18
CA ALA A 441 -19.09 1.35 38.87
C ALA A 441 -18.71 2.58 38.03
N ALA A 442 -17.76 3.35 38.54
CA ALA A 442 -17.13 4.44 37.81
C ALA A 442 -16.88 3.97 36.38
N GLU A 443 -17.35 4.74 35.40
CA GLU A 443 -17.03 4.55 34.00
C GLU A 443 -15.52 4.27 33.89
N GLU A 444 -15.17 3.07 33.43
CA GLU A 444 -13.78 2.65 33.40
C GLU A 444 -13.00 3.56 32.46
N GLU A 445 -12.11 4.37 33.04
CA GLU A 445 -11.20 5.25 32.31
C GLU A 445 -10.45 4.49 31.20
N PRO A 446 -10.16 5.13 30.05
CA PRO A 446 -9.47 4.51 28.95
C PRO A 446 -8.12 3.91 29.39
N VAL A 447 -7.71 2.80 28.75
CA VAL A 447 -6.47 2.08 29.07
C VAL A 447 -5.26 3.00 28.92
N VAL A 448 -4.74 3.50 30.03
CA VAL A 448 -3.46 4.20 30.09
C VAL A 448 -2.50 3.38 30.95
N LEU A 449 -1.72 2.48 30.32
CA LEU A 449 -0.57 1.79 30.92
C LEU A 449 0.66 2.71 30.96
N SER A 450 0.46 3.96 31.32
CA SER A 450 1.50 4.99 31.35
C SER A 450 1.15 6.05 32.37
N SER A 451 2.09 6.42 33.24
CA SER A 451 1.88 7.52 34.18
C SER A 451 2.88 8.63 33.92
N ARG A 452 2.38 9.86 33.76
CA ARG A 452 3.20 11.07 33.55
C ARG A 452 3.69 11.69 34.86
N ARG A 453 3.13 11.28 36.01
CA ARG A 453 3.44 11.86 37.32
C ARG A 453 4.72 11.21 37.86
N ILE A 454 5.79 11.97 38.04
CA ILE A 454 7.07 11.43 38.53
C ILE A 454 6.89 11.06 40.02
N PRO A 455 7.29 9.85 40.48
CA PRO A 455 7.22 9.47 41.90
C PRO A 455 8.21 10.30 42.72
N ALA A 456 7.91 10.54 44.00
CA ALA A 456 8.85 11.20 44.90
C ALA A 456 10.19 10.43 44.94
N THR A 457 11.30 11.14 44.72
CA THR A 457 12.67 10.57 44.70
C THR A 457 13.15 10.12 46.08
N GLY A 458 12.44 10.49 47.16
CA GLY A 458 12.63 10.00 48.52
C GLY A 458 14.02 10.32 49.08
N GLY A 459 14.29 11.57 49.46
CA GLY A 459 15.46 11.96 50.30
C GLY A 459 16.87 11.63 49.79
N LEU A 460 17.04 10.95 48.66
CA LEU A 460 18.32 10.52 48.11
C LEU A 460 19.11 11.69 47.53
N GLY A 461 20.37 11.82 47.97
CA GLY A 461 21.33 12.74 47.38
C GLY A 461 22.05 12.13 46.17
N PRO A 462 22.48 12.93 45.17
CA PRO A 462 23.15 12.43 43.96
C PRO A 462 24.44 11.64 44.23
N GLY A 463 25.15 11.93 45.33
CA GLY A 463 26.40 11.24 45.70
C GLY A 463 26.21 9.90 46.42
N MET A 464 25.01 9.61 46.94
CA MET A 464 24.75 8.39 47.71
C MET A 464 24.45 7.17 46.83
N ILE A 465 24.06 7.37 45.56
CA ILE A 465 23.63 6.28 44.66
C ILE A 465 24.78 5.32 44.36
N ALA A 466 25.95 5.85 43.99
CA ALA A 466 27.11 5.04 43.65
C ALA A 466 27.56 4.17 44.84
N GLU A 467 27.50 4.72 46.05
CA GLU A 467 27.90 4.04 47.28
C GLU A 467 26.91 2.92 47.64
N LEU A 468 25.60 3.20 47.58
CA LEU A 468 24.55 2.21 47.83
C LEU A 468 24.54 1.06 46.81
N LEU A 469 24.87 1.33 45.55
CA LEU A 469 24.94 0.32 44.50
C LEU A 469 26.24 -0.49 44.54
N LYS A 470 27.34 0.07 45.06
CA LYS A 470 28.63 -0.64 45.26
C LYS A 470 28.59 -1.59 46.47
N GLN A 471 27.76 -1.31 47.48
CA GLN A 471 27.57 -2.13 48.67
C GLN A 471 26.71 -3.40 48.45
N GLY A 472 26.61 -3.90 47.22
CA GLY A 472 25.75 -5.03 46.84
C GLY A 472 25.92 -6.25 47.77
N HIS A 473 24.92 -6.51 48.61
CA HIS A 473 24.86 -7.72 49.41
C HIS A 473 24.25 -8.85 48.55
N PRO A 474 24.99 -9.92 48.22
CA PRO A 474 24.37 -11.09 47.62
C PRO A 474 23.34 -11.63 48.60
N LEU A 475 22.07 -11.69 48.21
CA LEU A 475 21.06 -12.39 49.00
C LEU A 475 21.45 -13.87 49.08
N ARG A 476 21.99 -14.31 50.22
CA ARG A 476 22.07 -15.73 50.59
C ARG A 476 20.68 -16.33 50.38
N SER A 477 20.60 -17.41 49.61
CA SER A 477 19.40 -18.09 49.15
C SER A 477 18.48 -18.68 50.24
N GLU A 478 18.72 -18.40 51.53
CA GLU A 478 18.10 -19.10 52.65
C GLU A 478 17.34 -18.21 53.65
N GLN A 479 17.08 -16.94 53.35
CA GLN A 479 16.23 -16.12 54.24
C GLN A 479 14.74 -16.29 53.89
N PRO A 480 13.87 -16.58 54.88
CA PRO A 480 12.43 -16.71 54.64
C PRO A 480 11.83 -15.39 54.16
N ALA A 481 10.93 -15.46 53.18
CA ALA A 481 10.26 -14.29 52.62
C ALA A 481 9.51 -13.52 53.72
N THR A 482 9.85 -12.24 53.92
CA THR A 482 9.24 -11.36 54.92
C THR A 482 7.77 -11.11 54.61
N ARG A 483 6.98 -10.67 55.60
CA ARG A 483 5.55 -10.32 55.41
C ARG A 483 5.37 -9.27 54.30
N GLU A 484 6.29 -8.32 54.23
CA GLU A 484 6.33 -7.26 53.22
C GLU A 484 6.67 -7.80 51.83
N GLU A 485 7.60 -8.76 51.72
CA GLU A 485 7.93 -9.42 50.46
C GLU A 485 6.75 -10.23 49.89
N ARG A 486 6.03 -10.96 50.76
CA ARG A 486 4.80 -11.67 50.36
C ARG A 486 3.72 -10.68 49.90
N SER A 487 3.64 -9.51 50.53
CA SER A 487 2.73 -8.43 50.14
C SER A 487 3.11 -7.82 48.78
N LEU A 488 4.39 -7.49 48.57
CA LEU A 488 4.90 -6.94 47.32
C LEU A 488 4.73 -7.94 46.17
N ARG A 489 5.07 -9.21 46.37
CA ARG A 489 4.82 -10.29 45.40
C ARG A 489 3.35 -10.38 45.00
N LYS A 490 2.43 -10.33 45.98
CA LYS A 490 0.97 -10.33 45.71
C LYS A 490 0.55 -9.09 44.92
N ARG A 491 1.09 -7.90 45.23
CA ARG A 491 0.83 -6.66 44.48
C ARG A 491 1.32 -6.74 43.04
N VAL A 492 2.51 -7.30 42.80
CA VAL A 492 3.06 -7.48 41.44
C VAL A 492 2.18 -8.44 40.63
N ILE A 493 1.85 -9.61 41.17
CA ILE A 493 0.98 -10.59 40.48
C ILE A 493 -0.38 -9.97 40.18
N ARG A 494 -1.00 -9.30 41.17
CA ARG A 494 -2.29 -8.63 40.98
C ARG A 494 -2.22 -7.55 39.90
N ALA A 495 -1.19 -6.70 39.92
CA ALA A 495 -1.03 -5.65 38.91
C ALA A 495 -0.81 -6.22 37.50
N LEU A 496 -0.05 -7.30 37.35
CA LEU A 496 0.16 -7.98 36.07
C LEU A 496 -1.15 -8.61 35.56
N VAL A 497 -1.92 -9.26 36.43
CA VAL A 497 -3.21 -9.86 36.07
C VAL A 497 -4.25 -8.79 35.76
N ASP A 498 -4.36 -7.72 36.55
CA ASP A 498 -5.26 -6.59 36.31
C ASP A 498 -4.94 -5.91 34.96
N ALA A 499 -3.66 -5.69 34.65
CA ALA A 499 -3.24 -5.13 33.37
C ALA A 499 -3.56 -6.07 32.21
N GLY A 500 -3.29 -7.37 32.37
CA GLY A 500 -3.65 -8.41 31.39
C GLY A 500 -5.16 -8.48 31.15
N ASP A 501 -5.98 -8.47 32.21
CA ASP A 501 -7.44 -8.54 32.15
C ASP A 501 -8.03 -7.29 31.45
N ARG A 502 -7.49 -6.10 31.73
CA ARG A 502 -7.88 -4.85 31.04
C ARG A 502 -7.48 -4.84 29.56
N LEU A 503 -6.27 -5.28 29.23
CA LEU A 503 -5.82 -5.41 27.84
C LEU A 503 -6.61 -6.47 27.07
N PHE A 504 -7.01 -7.54 27.75
CA PHE A 504 -7.88 -8.57 27.19
C PHE A 504 -9.27 -8.03 26.89
N ALA A 505 -9.86 -7.24 27.80
CA ALA A 505 -11.14 -6.55 27.59
C ALA A 505 -11.05 -5.53 26.44
N ALA A 506 -9.92 -4.84 26.29
CA ALA A 506 -9.65 -3.92 25.17
C ALA A 506 -9.30 -4.61 23.85
N GLY A 507 -9.33 -5.95 23.78
CA GLY A 507 -9.02 -6.73 22.57
C GLY A 507 -7.53 -6.79 22.20
N GLN A 508 -6.63 -6.28 23.04
CA GLN A 508 -5.17 -6.27 22.83
C GLN A 508 -4.52 -7.57 23.32
N PHE A 509 -4.94 -8.69 22.73
CA PHE A 509 -4.60 -10.04 23.21
C PHE A 509 -3.09 -10.33 23.26
N ARG A 510 -2.28 -9.81 22.32
CA ARG A 510 -0.82 -10.05 22.33
C ARG A 510 -0.12 -9.38 23.53
N GLN A 511 -0.54 -8.17 23.89
CA GLN A 511 0.03 -7.50 25.06
C GLN A 511 -0.46 -8.18 26.34
N ALA A 512 -1.75 -8.56 26.38
CA ALA A 512 -2.31 -9.33 27.48
C ALA A 512 -1.54 -10.64 27.72
N SER A 513 -1.16 -11.39 26.66
CA SER A 513 -0.35 -12.61 26.82
C SER A 513 0.99 -12.33 27.49
N THR A 514 1.68 -11.24 27.13
CA THR A 514 2.96 -10.88 27.75
C THR A 514 2.81 -10.64 29.25
N TYR A 515 1.77 -9.93 29.68
CA TYR A 515 1.54 -9.68 31.11
C TYR A 515 1.14 -10.95 31.87
N TYR A 516 0.34 -11.85 31.27
CA TYR A 516 0.03 -13.15 31.87
C TYR A 516 1.23 -14.11 31.90
N ASP A 517 2.08 -14.13 30.87
CA ASP A 517 3.32 -14.92 30.84
C ASP A 517 4.28 -14.42 31.94
N ARG A 518 4.43 -13.11 32.14
CA ARG A 518 5.19 -12.53 33.27
C ARG A 518 4.60 -12.91 34.63
N ALA A 519 3.28 -12.85 34.77
CA ALA A 519 2.61 -13.25 36.01
C ALA A 519 2.81 -14.74 36.30
N LEU A 520 2.80 -15.58 35.25
CA LEU A 520 3.05 -17.01 35.33
C LEU A 520 4.52 -17.31 35.69
N ASN A 521 5.48 -16.57 35.15
CA ASN A 521 6.90 -16.72 35.53
C ASN A 521 7.12 -16.43 37.03
N ILE A 522 6.35 -15.52 37.62
CA ILE A 522 6.41 -15.19 39.05
C ILE A 522 5.64 -16.21 39.93
N SER A 523 4.56 -16.80 39.39
CA SER A 523 3.74 -17.81 40.06
C SER A 523 3.43 -18.99 39.14
N PRO A 524 4.41 -19.88 38.86
CA PRO A 524 4.26 -20.93 37.86
C PRO A 524 3.11 -21.92 38.15
N GLN A 525 2.77 -22.07 39.42
CA GLN A 525 1.75 -23.00 39.89
C GLN A 525 0.34 -22.41 39.85
N ASP A 526 0.17 -21.10 39.61
CA ASP A 526 -1.16 -20.46 39.62
C ASP A 526 -2.03 -20.93 38.45
N ARG A 527 -3.09 -21.67 38.77
CA ARG A 527 -4.03 -22.21 37.79
C ARG A 527 -4.85 -21.11 37.10
N ALA A 528 -5.23 -20.06 37.83
CA ALA A 528 -6.09 -19.02 37.31
C ALA A 528 -5.38 -18.15 36.24
N ILE A 529 -4.06 -18.02 36.35
CA ILE A 529 -3.22 -17.34 35.34
C ILE A 529 -3.05 -18.22 34.10
N ARG A 530 -2.81 -19.53 34.26
CA ARG A 530 -2.73 -20.48 33.14
C ARG A 530 -4.03 -20.54 32.33
N GLU A 531 -5.18 -20.52 32.98
CA GLU A 531 -6.48 -20.50 32.31
C GLU A 531 -6.73 -19.18 31.54
N ARG A 532 -6.37 -18.04 32.12
CA ARG A 532 -6.38 -16.73 31.42
C ARG A 532 -5.48 -16.74 30.18
N LEU A 533 -4.25 -17.21 30.35
CA LEU A 533 -3.27 -17.33 29.27
C LEU A 533 -3.74 -18.30 28.18
N GLY A 534 -4.38 -19.41 28.54
CA GLY A 534 -5.00 -20.34 27.59
C GLY A 534 -6.08 -19.66 26.75
N ARG A 535 -6.96 -18.87 27.37
CA ARG A 535 -7.99 -18.07 26.66
C ARG A 535 -7.38 -17.05 25.70
N VAL A 536 -6.23 -16.47 26.05
CA VAL A 536 -5.52 -15.50 25.20
C VAL A 536 -4.79 -16.19 24.05
N ARG A 537 -4.11 -17.32 24.30
CA ARG A 537 -3.36 -18.10 23.31
C ARG A 537 -4.27 -18.70 22.23
N LEU A 538 -5.55 -18.98 22.55
CA LEU A 538 -6.56 -19.33 21.55
C LEU A 538 -6.87 -18.19 20.56
N ARG A 539 -6.53 -16.94 20.90
CA ARG A 539 -6.81 -15.72 20.12
C ARG A 539 -5.56 -15.07 19.52
N VAL A 540 -4.36 -15.58 19.83
CA VAL A 540 -3.06 -15.00 19.43
C VAL A 540 -2.13 -16.10 18.93
N ALA A 541 -1.55 -15.93 17.74
CA ALA A 541 -0.44 -16.77 17.29
C ALA A 541 0.86 -16.37 18.01
N SER A 542 1.60 -17.37 18.51
CA SER A 542 2.86 -17.22 19.24
C SER A 542 3.84 -16.28 18.50
N GLY A 543 4.39 -15.30 19.22
CA GLY A 543 5.37 -14.34 18.72
C GLY A 543 6.74 -14.50 19.37
N PRO A 544 7.80 -13.92 18.78
CA PRO A 544 9.19 -14.21 19.12
C PRO A 544 9.65 -13.59 20.45
N ASP A 545 10.60 -14.29 21.09
CA ASP A 545 11.41 -13.83 22.22
C ASP A 545 12.24 -12.60 21.85
N HIS A 546 12.40 -11.69 22.81
CA HIS A 546 13.22 -10.49 22.66
C HIS A 546 14.69 -10.88 22.83
N GLY A 547 15.41 -11.07 21.72
CA GLY A 547 16.82 -11.51 21.73
C GLY A 547 17.86 -10.46 22.16
N ARG A 548 17.47 -9.38 22.85
CA ARG A 548 18.39 -8.35 23.40
C ARG A 548 18.04 -8.08 24.86
N ASP A 549 19.07 -7.83 25.67
CA ASP A 549 18.88 -7.49 27.08
C ASP A 549 18.06 -6.19 27.23
N ARG A 550 17.04 -6.24 28.10
CA ARG A 550 16.12 -5.14 28.35
C ARG A 550 16.57 -4.29 29.52
N VAL A 551 16.46 -2.96 29.40
CA VAL A 551 16.84 -1.97 30.42
C VAL A 551 15.68 -1.03 30.75
N ALA A 552 15.45 -0.76 32.03
CA ALA A 552 14.54 0.29 32.48
C ALA A 552 15.32 1.51 32.95
N VAL A 553 14.94 2.70 32.46
CA VAL A 553 15.53 3.98 32.85
C VAL A 553 14.69 4.59 33.96
N LEU A 554 15.27 4.70 35.16
CA LEU A 554 14.58 5.27 36.32
C LEU A 554 14.58 6.80 36.25
N PRO A 555 13.63 7.49 36.91
CA PRO A 555 13.66 8.93 37.07
C PRO A 555 14.98 9.41 37.69
N PHE A 556 15.53 10.51 37.18
CA PHE A 556 16.84 10.98 37.60
C PHE A 556 16.74 11.75 38.92
N ILE A 557 17.70 11.53 39.79
CA ILE A 557 17.84 12.27 41.05
C ILE A 557 18.58 13.58 40.73
N VAL A 558 17.88 14.70 40.84
CA VAL A 558 18.41 16.01 40.48
C VAL A 558 18.60 16.84 41.76
N ALA A 559 19.83 17.25 42.04
CA ALA A 559 20.14 18.27 43.03
C ALA A 559 20.70 19.52 42.31
N VAL A 560 19.78 20.39 41.93
CA VAL A 560 20.04 21.71 41.32
C VAL A 560 19.50 22.81 42.24
N ASP A 561 20.02 24.04 42.09
CA ASP A 561 19.53 25.19 42.83
C ASP A 561 18.04 25.46 42.53
N ARG A 562 17.31 26.02 43.52
CA ARG A 562 15.85 26.29 43.48
C ARG A 562 15.37 27.18 42.30
N THR A 563 16.29 27.76 41.52
CA THR A 563 16.00 28.62 40.36
C THR A 563 15.78 27.85 39.06
N ARG A 564 16.14 26.55 39.00
CA ARG A 564 15.88 25.67 37.86
C ARG A 564 14.88 24.59 38.26
N ASP A 565 13.83 24.41 37.47
CA ASP A 565 12.74 23.44 37.70
C ASP A 565 13.29 21.99 37.71
N PRO A 566 13.50 21.36 38.89
CA PRO A 566 14.18 20.05 39.00
C PRO A 566 13.36 18.93 38.35
N ASP A 567 12.03 19.06 38.37
CA ASP A 567 11.08 18.11 37.79
C ASP A 567 11.21 18.05 36.26
N ARG A 568 11.55 19.17 35.62
CA ARG A 568 11.80 19.21 34.17
C ARG A 568 13.06 18.45 33.79
N LEU A 569 14.16 18.55 34.54
CA LEU A 569 15.40 17.83 34.23
C LEU A 569 15.28 16.33 34.54
N SER A 570 14.62 15.96 35.63
CA SER A 570 14.30 14.57 35.97
C SER A 570 13.39 13.90 34.92
N GLY A 571 12.52 14.71 34.29
CA GLY A 571 11.70 14.34 33.14
C GLY A 571 12.47 14.19 31.83
N TRP A 572 13.20 15.25 31.47
CA TRP A 572 13.77 15.48 30.14
C TRP A 572 14.98 14.60 29.83
N LEU A 573 15.85 14.34 30.81
CA LEU A 573 17.10 13.62 30.55
C LEU A 573 16.88 12.16 30.13
N PRO A 574 16.06 11.37 30.84
CA PRO A 574 15.70 10.02 30.41
C PRO A 574 15.19 9.97 28.96
N ASP A 575 14.27 10.88 28.58
CA ASP A 575 13.66 10.90 27.25
C ASP A 575 14.69 11.15 26.14
N ARG A 576 15.70 11.98 26.42
CA ARG A 576 16.80 12.28 25.49
C ARG A 576 17.87 11.20 25.44
N LEU A 577 17.98 10.35 26.46
CA LEU A 577 18.91 9.22 26.48
C LEU A 577 18.40 8.01 25.68
N VAL A 578 17.08 7.82 25.57
CA VAL A 578 16.46 6.66 24.89
C VAL A 578 17.02 6.41 23.48
N PRO A 579 17.16 7.42 22.58
CA PRO A 579 17.70 7.20 21.24
C PRO A 579 19.15 6.69 21.21
N HIS A 580 19.95 7.04 22.22
CA HIS A 580 21.33 6.60 22.35
C HIS A 580 21.40 5.19 22.95
N LEU A 581 20.56 4.88 23.94
CA LEU A 581 20.48 3.56 24.58
C LEU A 581 19.89 2.48 23.66
N ARG A 582 18.87 2.80 22.85
CA ARG A 582 18.22 1.88 21.90
C ARG A 582 19.15 1.29 20.84
N ARG A 583 20.32 1.90 20.63
CA ARG A 583 21.37 1.37 19.76
C ARG A 583 22.01 0.10 20.33
N HIS A 584 22.00 -0.04 21.66
CA HIS A 584 22.73 -1.08 22.38
C HIS A 584 21.83 -2.01 23.22
N LEU A 585 20.75 -1.49 23.80
CA LEU A 585 19.83 -2.21 24.70
C LEU A 585 18.37 -2.02 24.27
N ASP A 586 17.48 -2.94 24.64
CA ASP A 586 16.03 -2.73 24.48
C ASP A 586 15.49 -1.91 25.66
N VAL A 587 15.00 -0.70 25.39
CA VAL A 587 14.66 0.28 26.43
C VAL A 587 13.16 0.26 26.70
N VAL A 588 12.78 -0.06 27.94
CA VAL A 588 11.39 -0.03 28.40
C VAL A 588 10.86 1.40 28.40
N ASP A 589 9.58 1.56 28.04
CA ASP A 589 8.94 2.87 28.04
C ASP A 589 9.01 3.53 29.44
N ARG A 590 9.35 4.82 29.46
CA ARG A 590 9.53 5.57 30.71
C ARG A 590 8.22 5.65 31.50
N PHE A 591 7.11 5.85 30.81
CA PHE A 591 5.82 5.98 31.47
C PHE A 591 5.32 4.63 32.01
N GLU A 592 5.70 3.51 31.38
CA GLU A 592 5.49 2.16 31.95
C GLU A 592 6.34 1.99 33.23
N THR A 593 7.61 2.38 33.21
CA THR A 593 8.51 2.32 34.39
C THR A 593 7.95 3.14 35.55
N VAL A 594 7.47 4.36 35.28
CA VAL A 594 6.85 5.25 36.29
C VAL A 594 5.52 4.68 36.79
N TRP A 595 4.71 4.10 35.91
CA TRP A 595 3.45 3.46 36.28
C TRP A 595 3.68 2.29 37.24
N TRP A 596 4.70 1.46 36.99
CA TRP A 596 5.07 0.34 37.88
C TRP A 596 5.57 0.81 39.24
N LEU A 597 6.40 1.85 39.30
CA LEU A 597 6.84 2.45 40.56
C LEU A 597 5.64 2.91 41.40
N GLN A 598 4.66 3.58 40.80
CA GLN A 598 3.45 4.03 41.51
C GLN A 598 2.55 2.88 41.96
N ARG A 599 2.27 1.91 41.07
CA ARG A 599 1.36 0.80 41.37
C ARG A 599 1.91 -0.12 42.46
N LEU A 600 3.24 -0.25 42.55
CA LEU A 600 3.92 -1.03 43.57
C LEU A 600 4.22 -0.23 44.85
N GLY A 601 4.03 1.10 44.83
CA GLY A 601 4.38 2.00 45.94
C GLY A 601 5.88 2.10 46.18
N LEU A 602 6.68 1.96 45.12
CA LEU A 602 8.15 2.00 45.17
C LEU A 602 8.65 3.41 44.82
N THR A 603 9.63 3.90 45.59
CA THR A 603 10.39 5.11 45.29
C THR A 603 11.74 4.75 44.68
N VAL A 604 12.38 5.67 43.95
CA VAL A 604 13.75 5.46 43.42
C VAL A 604 14.73 5.18 44.56
N ASP A 605 14.51 5.80 45.74
CA ASP A 605 15.27 5.55 46.96
C ASP A 605 15.14 4.14 47.51
N LEU A 606 13.91 3.64 47.62
CA LEU A 606 13.69 2.27 48.05
C LEU A 606 14.31 1.27 47.07
N VAL A 607 14.23 1.53 45.76
CA VAL A 607 14.85 0.71 44.72
C VAL A 607 16.38 0.80 44.79
N ALA A 608 16.98 1.94 45.11
CA ALA A 608 18.44 2.05 45.26
C ALA A 608 18.96 1.37 46.54
N ARG A 609 18.19 1.39 47.64
CA ARG A 609 18.60 0.79 48.92
C ARG A 609 18.33 -0.71 49.02
N GLU A 610 17.16 -1.15 48.55
CA GLU A 610 16.72 -2.52 48.77
C GLU A 610 16.89 -3.41 47.54
N ALA A 611 17.74 -4.44 47.66
CA ALA A 611 17.94 -5.46 46.64
C ALA A 611 16.64 -6.17 46.23
N ARG A 612 15.74 -6.44 47.20
CA ARG A 612 14.45 -7.09 46.94
C ARG A 612 13.51 -6.20 46.12
N ALA A 613 13.48 -4.90 46.37
CA ALA A 613 12.70 -3.95 45.58
C ALA A 613 13.19 -3.90 44.13
N ARG A 614 14.52 -3.92 43.90
CA ARG A 614 15.11 -4.01 42.55
C ARG A 614 14.68 -5.27 41.80
N ARG A 615 14.80 -6.44 42.44
CA ARG A 615 14.44 -7.72 41.82
C ARG A 615 12.95 -7.79 41.46
N TRP A 616 12.06 -7.31 42.34
CA TRP A 616 10.62 -7.35 42.07
C TRP A 616 10.19 -6.34 40.98
N LEU A 617 10.81 -5.15 40.95
CA LEU A 617 10.60 -4.20 39.86
C LEU A 617 11.13 -4.74 38.53
N ALA A 618 12.33 -5.33 38.53
CA ALA A 618 12.93 -5.92 37.35
C ALA A 618 12.11 -7.07 36.77
N ARG A 619 11.55 -7.95 37.62
CA ARG A 619 10.63 -9.02 37.21
C ARG A 619 9.28 -8.51 36.67
N ALA A 620 8.77 -7.40 37.20
CA ALA A 620 7.53 -6.80 36.71
C ALA A 620 7.70 -6.17 35.31
N LEU A 621 8.82 -5.48 35.12
CA LEU A 621 9.19 -4.84 33.84
C LEU A 621 9.81 -5.80 32.83
N ASP A 622 10.25 -6.97 33.28
CA ASP A 622 11.00 -7.97 32.51
C ASP A 622 12.28 -7.37 31.94
N VAL A 623 13.14 -6.86 32.85
CA VAL A 623 14.42 -6.22 32.54
C VAL A 623 15.56 -6.86 33.31
N ARG A 624 16.73 -6.92 32.67
CA ARG A 624 17.99 -7.36 33.28
C ARG A 624 18.71 -6.19 33.95
N TYR A 625 18.66 -5.02 33.31
CA TYR A 625 19.40 -3.84 33.74
C TYR A 625 18.47 -2.74 34.26
N LEU A 626 18.90 -2.07 35.34
CA LEU A 626 18.31 -0.82 35.82
C LEU A 626 19.32 0.32 35.65
N LEU A 627 18.91 1.40 35.00
CA LEU A 627 19.75 2.59 34.82
C LEU A 627 19.34 3.66 35.84
N PHE A 628 20.26 3.99 36.74
CA PHE A 628 20.11 5.09 37.69
C PHE A 628 20.86 6.31 37.17
N GLY A 629 20.23 7.48 37.28
CA GLY A 629 20.82 8.75 36.86
C GLY A 629 20.84 9.77 37.99
N ALA A 630 21.94 10.50 38.11
CA ALA A 630 22.09 11.60 39.06
C ALA A 630 22.60 12.86 38.36
N VAL A 631 22.09 14.02 38.77
CA VAL A 631 22.51 15.34 38.30
C VAL A 631 22.83 16.21 39.50
N ARG A 632 24.03 16.79 39.55
CA ARG A 632 24.48 17.67 40.62
C ARG A 632 24.98 18.99 40.05
N GLN A 633 24.57 20.12 40.64
CA GLN A 633 25.05 21.44 40.28
C GLN A 633 26.03 21.98 41.33
N THR A 634 27.27 22.26 40.92
CA THR A 634 28.35 22.79 41.78
C THR A 634 28.98 24.08 41.21
N GLY A 635 28.31 24.74 40.25
CA GLY A 635 28.83 25.82 39.40
C GLY A 635 28.75 25.46 37.91
N SER A 636 28.83 24.16 37.64
CA SER A 636 28.60 23.43 36.39
C SER A 636 27.71 22.20 36.69
N LEU A 637 27.30 21.45 35.67
CA LEU A 637 26.44 20.27 35.76
C LEU A 637 27.28 18.99 35.69
N ASP A 638 27.36 18.26 36.79
CA ASP A 638 27.83 16.88 36.84
C ASP A 638 26.66 15.93 36.56
N VAL A 639 26.78 15.08 35.54
CA VAL A 639 25.78 14.03 35.24
C VAL A 639 26.43 12.66 35.33
N THR A 640 25.86 11.78 36.15
CA THR A 640 26.32 10.41 36.33
C THR A 640 25.23 9.41 35.98
N LEU A 641 25.62 8.34 35.28
CA LEU A 641 24.80 7.18 34.97
C LEU A 641 25.42 5.94 35.60
N HIS A 642 24.58 5.14 36.26
CA HIS A 642 24.96 3.87 36.86
C HIS A 642 24.07 2.77 36.25
N LEU A 643 24.67 1.89 35.46
CA LEU A 643 24.01 0.71 34.91
C LEU A 643 24.19 -0.45 35.90
N PHE A 644 23.08 -0.91 36.46
CA PHE A 644 23.09 -1.98 37.46
C PHE A 644 22.53 -3.27 36.87
N ASP A 645 23.28 -4.37 36.96
CA ASP A 645 22.80 -5.71 36.59
C ASP A 645 22.06 -6.30 37.78
N VAL A 646 20.75 -6.53 37.62
CA VAL A 646 19.88 -7.00 38.70
C VAL A 646 20.07 -8.49 38.98
N GLU A 647 20.54 -9.27 38.00
CA GLU A 647 20.79 -10.70 38.18
C GLU A 647 22.11 -10.95 38.92
N LEU A 648 23.15 -10.21 38.55
CA LEU A 648 24.47 -10.29 39.18
C LEU A 648 24.57 -9.48 40.48
N GLU A 649 23.54 -8.65 40.78
CA GLU A 649 23.54 -7.67 41.87
C GLU A 649 24.79 -6.80 41.92
N ALA A 650 25.30 -6.42 40.75
CA ALA A 650 26.55 -5.70 40.59
C ALA A 650 26.39 -4.50 39.66
N LEU A 651 27.20 -3.47 39.90
CA LEU A 651 27.31 -2.32 39.01
C LEU A 651 28.01 -2.76 37.71
N ALA A 652 27.28 -2.79 36.60
CA ALA A 652 27.76 -3.24 35.29
C ALA A 652 28.50 -2.14 34.51
N GLY A 653 28.25 -0.86 34.84
CA GLY A 653 28.93 0.26 34.22
C GLY A 653 28.61 1.60 34.88
N GLU A 654 29.57 2.52 34.85
CA GLU A 654 29.45 3.88 35.37
C GLU A 654 29.95 4.85 34.28
N GLY A 655 29.16 5.87 33.98
CA GLY A 655 29.57 6.95 33.09
C GLY A 655 29.35 8.30 33.78
N ARG A 656 30.35 9.18 33.70
CA ARG A 656 30.26 10.56 34.21
C ARG A 656 30.65 11.53 33.13
N VAL A 657 29.89 12.61 33.01
CA VAL A 657 30.23 13.75 32.16
C VAL A 657 30.03 15.05 32.94
N HIS A 658 31.01 15.94 32.82
CA HIS A 658 30.98 17.29 33.39
C HIS A 658 30.67 18.32 32.31
N VAL A 659 29.73 19.22 32.56
CA VAL A 659 29.25 20.15 31.53
C VAL A 659 28.94 21.54 32.10
N ARG A 660 29.27 22.61 31.39
CA ARG A 660 28.97 24.00 31.82
C ARG A 660 27.48 24.35 31.69
N HIS A 661 26.82 23.93 30.61
CA HIS A 661 25.40 24.23 30.33
C HIS A 661 24.56 23.02 29.90
N VAL A 662 23.22 23.13 30.03
CA VAL A 662 22.28 22.07 29.62
C VAL A 662 22.32 21.79 28.11
N ARG A 663 22.68 22.79 27.29
CA ARG A 663 22.81 22.62 25.82
C ARG A 663 23.97 21.71 25.46
N ASP A 664 25.14 21.97 26.02
CA ASP A 664 26.35 21.16 25.85
C ASP A 664 26.10 19.70 26.28
N LEU A 665 25.28 19.50 27.33
CA LEU A 665 24.90 18.17 27.81
C LEU A 665 24.12 17.39 26.76
N ALA A 666 23.26 18.04 25.96
CA ALA A 666 22.51 17.41 24.88
C ALA A 666 23.44 16.85 23.79
N HIS A 667 24.56 17.52 23.53
CA HIS A 667 25.57 17.07 22.56
C HIS A 667 26.44 15.92 23.10
N ARG A 668 26.62 15.86 24.43
CA ARG A 668 27.43 14.82 25.10
C ARG A 668 26.65 13.59 25.58
N LEU A 669 25.35 13.48 25.31
CA LEU A 669 24.55 12.30 25.72
C LEU A 669 25.04 10.99 25.08
N GLY A 670 25.50 11.05 23.83
CA GLY A 670 26.07 9.88 23.15
C GLY A 670 27.38 9.40 23.78
N GLU A 671 28.22 10.35 24.20
CA GLU A 671 29.46 10.07 24.94
C GLU A 671 29.16 9.47 26.31
N LEU A 672 28.22 10.06 27.04
CA LEU A 672 27.78 9.58 28.36
C LEU A 672 27.31 8.13 28.30
N VAL A 673 26.47 7.76 27.32
CA VAL A 673 26.01 6.38 27.13
C VAL A 673 27.16 5.44 26.74
N ARG A 674 28.08 5.90 25.89
CA ARG A 674 29.27 5.10 25.51
C ARG A 674 30.14 4.80 26.73
N LEU A 675 30.38 5.79 27.60
CA LEU A 675 31.15 5.62 28.83
C LEU A 675 30.47 4.64 29.79
N THR A 676 29.13 4.72 29.92
CA THR A 676 28.36 3.79 30.78
C THR A 676 28.36 2.35 30.27
N LEU A 677 28.47 2.12 28.96
CA LEU A 677 28.41 0.78 28.35
C LEU A 677 29.78 0.14 28.06
N ALA A 678 30.88 0.91 28.14
CA ALA A 678 32.22 0.38 27.93
C ALA A 678 32.61 -0.58 29.06
N GLN A 679 33.04 -1.81 28.75
CA GLN A 679 33.45 -2.81 29.75
C GLN A 679 34.97 -3.05 29.77
N GLY A 680 35.55 -3.21 30.97
CA GLY A 680 36.90 -3.76 31.17
C GLY A 680 38.08 -2.80 30.98
N ALA A 681 39.30 -3.35 30.80
CA ALA A 681 40.61 -2.67 30.83
C ALA A 681 40.79 -1.45 29.87
N GLY A 682 39.85 -1.21 28.96
CA GLY A 682 39.75 0.04 28.21
C GLY A 682 39.36 1.24 29.08
N GLN A 683 38.56 1.05 30.14
CA GLN A 683 38.12 2.12 31.04
C GLN A 683 39.28 2.75 31.83
N ALA A 684 40.27 1.97 32.26
CA ALA A 684 41.42 2.51 32.98
C ALA A 684 42.27 3.41 32.07
N ARG A 685 42.50 2.99 30.83
CA ARG A 685 43.27 3.76 29.84
C ARG A 685 42.53 4.99 29.36
N ASP A 686 41.22 4.89 29.15
CA ASP A 686 40.39 6.04 28.75
C ASP A 686 40.22 7.01 29.91
N ALA A 687 40.03 6.55 31.15
CA ALA A 687 40.01 7.41 32.33
C ALA A 687 41.36 8.08 32.63
N GLU A 688 42.48 7.38 32.38
CA GLU A 688 43.83 7.94 32.50
C GLU A 688 44.07 9.02 31.43
N ARG A 689 43.68 8.77 30.18
CA ARG A 689 43.71 9.78 29.10
C ARG A 689 42.82 10.98 29.40
N ASP A 690 41.65 10.76 29.99
CA ASP A 690 40.71 11.81 30.34
C ASP A 690 41.19 12.64 31.53
N SER A 691 41.80 12.00 32.54
CA SER A 691 42.47 12.67 33.67
C SER A 691 43.64 13.53 33.17
N LEU A 692 44.46 13.01 32.25
CA LEU A 692 45.52 13.79 31.63
C LEU A 692 44.98 14.98 30.84
N TYR A 693 43.89 14.80 30.07
CA TYR A 693 43.23 15.90 29.37
C TYR A 693 42.72 16.99 30.33
N GLU A 694 42.06 16.60 31.43
CA GLU A 694 41.57 17.54 32.45
C GLU A 694 42.72 18.26 33.16
N GLN A 695 43.84 17.58 33.44
CA GLN A 695 45.04 18.19 33.99
C GLN A 695 45.60 19.27 33.07
N TRP A 696 45.77 18.99 31.78
CA TRP A 696 46.30 19.96 30.82
C TRP A 696 45.38 21.17 30.61
N ILE A 697 44.05 20.96 30.59
CA ILE A 697 43.08 22.07 30.52
C ILE A 697 43.11 22.91 31.79
N GLY A 698 43.21 22.28 32.97
CA GLY A 698 43.35 22.98 34.24
C GLY A 698 44.63 23.81 34.33
N GLU A 699 45.77 23.22 33.93
CA GLU A 699 47.06 23.90 33.86
C GLU A 699 47.04 25.07 32.86
N ALA A 700 46.46 24.87 31.67
CA ALA A 700 46.30 25.93 30.68
C ALA A 700 45.51 27.13 31.25
N LEU A 701 44.40 26.88 31.95
CA LEU A 701 43.60 27.94 32.57
C LEU A 701 44.36 28.67 33.69
N GLN A 702 45.13 27.95 34.51
CA GLN A 702 45.98 28.57 35.54
C GLN A 702 47.09 29.43 34.92
N LEU A 703 47.74 28.94 33.86
CA LEU A 703 48.80 29.67 33.15
C LEU A 703 48.25 30.92 32.44
N LEU A 704 47.02 30.87 31.91
CA LEU A 704 46.34 32.06 31.38
C LEU A 704 46.07 33.10 32.47
N LEU A 705 45.65 32.67 33.66
CA LEU A 705 45.45 33.56 34.81
C LEU A 705 46.77 34.16 35.30
N ALA A 706 47.86 33.40 35.26
CA ALA A 706 49.21 33.86 35.61
C ALA A 706 49.87 34.75 34.54
N ARG A 707 49.18 35.03 33.42
CA ARG A 707 49.68 35.75 32.23
C ARG A 707 50.90 35.08 31.55
N GLU A 708 51.11 33.77 31.77
CA GLU A 708 52.16 32.98 31.12
C GLU A 708 51.65 32.37 29.79
N PHE A 709 51.35 33.23 28.82
CA PHE A 709 50.57 32.86 27.62
C PHE A 709 51.20 31.79 26.73
N ARG A 710 52.53 31.75 26.59
CA ARG A 710 53.21 30.73 25.77
C ARG A 710 53.08 29.32 26.35
N ARG A 711 53.26 29.19 27.67
CA ARG A 711 53.11 27.89 28.35
C ARG A 711 51.66 27.43 28.37
N ALA A 712 50.73 28.38 28.44
CA ALA A 712 49.31 28.08 28.27
C ALA A 712 49.00 27.51 26.87
N LEU A 713 49.57 28.07 25.80
CA LEU A 713 49.41 27.53 24.44
C LEU A 713 49.96 26.10 24.33
N ASP A 714 51.13 25.82 24.90
CA ASP A 714 51.71 24.47 24.92
C ASP A 714 50.83 23.46 25.66
N ALA A 715 50.25 23.85 26.81
CA ALA A 715 49.32 23.01 27.56
C ALA A 715 48.01 22.74 26.77
N ILE A 716 47.51 23.75 26.05
CA ILE A 716 46.33 23.62 25.17
C ILE A 716 46.62 22.68 23.99
N ASP A 717 47.80 22.77 23.38
CA ASP A 717 48.19 21.87 22.28
C ASP A 717 48.35 20.41 22.75
N ARG A 718 48.85 20.19 23.98
CA ARG A 718 48.89 18.84 24.61
C ARG A 718 47.49 18.30 24.87
N ALA A 719 46.56 19.13 25.34
CA ALA A 719 45.16 18.74 25.49
C ALA A 719 44.51 18.39 24.13
N ARG A 720 44.81 19.17 23.09
CA ARG A 720 44.35 18.93 21.71
C ARG A 720 44.87 17.62 21.12
N ALA A 721 46.11 17.24 21.42
CA ALA A 721 46.69 15.98 20.99
C ALA A 721 45.99 14.76 21.62
N ILE A 722 45.47 14.89 22.85
CA ILE A 722 44.73 13.83 23.53
C ILE A 722 43.30 13.71 22.98
N ARG A 723 42.63 14.84 22.68
CA ARG A 723 41.27 14.91 22.09
C ARG A 723 41.21 15.94 20.93
N PRO A 724 41.39 15.50 19.67
CA PRO A 724 41.41 16.38 18.50
C PRO A 724 40.06 17.04 18.16
N ASP A 725 38.95 16.36 18.46
CA ASP A 725 37.59 16.79 18.10
C ASP A 725 36.86 17.55 19.24
N SER A 726 37.61 18.06 20.23
CA SER A 726 37.03 18.73 21.39
C SER A 726 36.59 20.17 21.06
N GLU A 727 35.28 20.44 21.14
CA GLU A 727 34.70 21.77 20.93
C GLU A 727 35.12 22.80 22.00
N GLU A 728 35.71 22.37 23.12
CA GLU A 728 36.18 23.24 24.22
C GLU A 728 37.59 23.82 23.96
N VAL A 729 38.44 23.12 23.19
CA VAL A 729 39.86 23.46 23.01
C VAL A 729 40.04 24.63 22.04
N GLU A 730 39.24 24.68 20.99
CA GLU A 730 39.36 25.69 19.93
C GLU A 730 39.07 27.14 20.40
N PRO A 731 38.01 27.42 21.17
CA PRO A 731 37.80 28.76 21.71
C PRO A 731 38.87 29.15 22.75
N LEU A 732 39.37 28.19 23.53
CA LEU A 732 40.43 28.43 24.52
C LEU A 732 41.77 28.78 23.84
N LEU A 733 42.10 28.09 22.75
CA LEU A 733 43.27 28.38 21.90
C LEU A 733 43.18 29.78 21.27
N ALA A 734 42.01 30.16 20.76
CA ALA A 734 41.78 31.49 20.19
C ALA A 734 41.96 32.60 21.25
N GLN A 735 41.42 32.38 22.46
CA GLN A 735 41.55 33.31 23.58
C GLN A 735 43.02 33.46 24.03
N ALA A 736 43.75 32.36 24.18
CA ALA A 736 45.16 32.37 24.57
C ALA A 736 46.04 33.15 23.58
N ARG A 737 45.83 32.93 22.26
CA ARG A 737 46.55 33.65 21.19
C ARG A 737 46.24 35.14 21.14
N GLU A 738 45.02 35.53 21.50
CA GLU A 738 44.64 36.95 21.57
C GLU A 738 45.30 37.63 22.77
N LEU A 739 45.33 36.97 23.93
CA LEU A 739 45.99 37.49 25.13
C LEU A 739 47.51 37.60 24.97
N GLU A 740 48.15 36.63 24.30
CA GLU A 740 49.58 36.72 23.96
C GLU A 740 49.86 37.92 23.04
N ARG A 741 49.06 38.10 21.98
CA ARG A 741 49.19 39.24 21.06
C ARG A 741 49.03 40.57 21.78
N ARG A 742 48.06 40.69 22.70
CA ARG A 742 47.87 41.90 23.51
C ARG A 742 49.03 42.15 24.47
N ALA A 743 49.53 41.11 25.13
CA ALA A 743 50.69 41.23 26.01
C ALA A 743 51.97 41.61 25.26
N ALA A 744 52.16 41.10 24.04
CA ALA A 744 53.27 41.50 23.17
C ALA A 744 53.16 42.97 22.75
N LEU A 745 51.95 43.45 22.43
CA LEU A 745 51.69 44.86 22.13
C LEU A 745 51.90 45.75 23.38
N GLU A 746 51.50 45.28 24.56
CA GLU A 746 51.73 45.96 25.84
C GLU A 746 53.22 46.00 26.23
N SER A 747 54.01 44.95 25.93
CA SER A 747 55.46 44.98 26.18
C SER A 747 56.21 45.87 25.20
N ILE A 748 55.69 46.02 23.96
CA ILE A 748 56.17 47.00 22.99
C ILE A 748 55.79 48.43 23.43
N ALA A 749 54.61 48.62 24.02
CA ALA A 749 54.15 49.92 24.52
C ALA A 749 54.76 50.32 25.89
N GLY A 750 55.15 49.35 26.72
CA GLY A 750 55.73 49.55 28.05
C GLY A 750 57.26 49.58 28.08
N GLY A 751 57.94 49.22 26.99
CA GLY A 751 59.39 49.28 26.82
C GLY A 751 59.83 50.58 26.14
N GLY A 752 59.70 51.71 26.83
CA GLY A 752 60.03 53.02 26.24
C GLY A 752 60.12 54.16 27.24
N GLY A 753 60.74 53.92 28.40
CA GLY A 753 61.16 54.97 29.33
C GLY A 753 62.66 54.88 29.54
N GLY A 754 63.43 55.67 28.77
CA GLY A 754 64.89 55.70 28.89
C GLY A 754 65.62 56.42 27.75
N GLU A 755 65.35 57.71 27.61
CA GLU A 755 66.29 58.77 27.22
C GLU A 755 66.86 58.87 25.78
N SER A 756 66.57 60.02 25.17
CA SER A 756 67.19 60.70 24.01
C SER A 756 67.03 60.06 22.62
N ASP A 757 66.11 60.60 21.81
CA ASP A 757 66.49 61.43 20.65
C ASP A 757 65.28 61.85 19.78
N ASP A 758 65.25 63.15 19.47
CA ASP A 758 64.48 63.90 18.46
C ASP A 758 63.10 63.34 17.96
N PRO A 759 61.96 63.99 18.30
CA PRO A 759 60.60 63.58 17.88
C PRO A 759 60.35 63.62 16.37
N ARG A 760 61.28 64.13 15.56
CA ARG A 760 61.20 64.05 14.09
C ARG A 760 61.55 62.67 13.56
N SER A 761 62.45 61.93 14.22
CA SER A 761 62.92 60.62 13.77
C SER A 761 61.90 59.50 13.98
N THR A 762 61.16 59.55 15.10
CA THR A 762 60.10 58.60 15.45
C THR A 762 58.88 58.75 14.54
N LEU A 763 58.50 59.98 14.23
CA LEU A 763 57.40 60.28 13.30
C LEU A 763 57.74 59.83 11.86
N GLU A 764 59.00 59.93 11.44
CA GLU A 764 59.46 59.40 10.15
C GLU A 764 59.52 57.86 10.12
N GLN A 765 59.92 57.21 11.22
CA GLN A 765 59.88 55.74 11.34
C GLN A 765 58.46 55.21 11.36
N ASP A 766 57.54 55.84 12.11
CA ASP A 766 56.13 55.48 12.14
C ASP A 766 55.47 55.68 10.78
N ARG A 767 55.85 56.75 10.05
CA ARG A 767 55.35 56.97 8.68
C ARG A 767 55.87 55.92 7.71
N ARG A 768 57.14 55.50 7.85
CA ARG A 768 57.72 54.41 7.02
C ARG A 768 57.06 53.08 7.33
N LEU A 769 56.85 52.74 8.60
CA LEU A 769 56.16 51.52 9.01
C LEU A 769 54.69 51.51 8.54
N ALA A 770 54.00 52.66 8.57
CA ALA A 770 52.65 52.80 8.02
C ALA A 770 52.62 52.67 6.48
N GLU A 771 53.58 53.26 5.78
CA GLU A 771 53.74 53.12 4.33
C GLU A 771 54.09 51.67 3.92
N GLU A 772 54.92 50.97 4.70
CA GLU A 772 55.25 49.56 4.50
C GLU A 772 54.06 48.64 4.80
N ALA A 773 53.29 48.93 5.85
CA ALA A 773 52.07 48.19 6.16
C ALA A 773 50.99 48.37 5.07
N GLU A 774 50.82 49.57 4.53
CA GLU A 774 49.91 49.81 3.40
C GLU A 774 50.40 49.17 2.10
N ARG A 775 51.72 49.17 1.83
CA ARG A 775 52.28 48.41 0.69
C ARG A 775 52.03 46.91 0.83
N ALA A 776 52.26 46.35 2.02
CA ALA A 776 52.01 44.93 2.29
C ALA A 776 50.52 44.57 2.15
N ARG A 777 49.62 45.47 2.58
CA ARG A 777 48.17 45.32 2.39
C ARG A 777 47.77 45.33 0.91
N LEU A 778 48.29 46.29 0.13
CA LEU A 778 48.01 46.39 -1.30
C LEU A 778 48.59 45.22 -2.09
N GLU A 779 49.75 44.68 -1.68
CA GLU A 779 50.33 43.46 -2.25
C GLU A 779 49.47 42.23 -1.93
N ALA A 780 49.03 42.07 -0.67
CA ALA A 780 48.13 41.00 -0.28
C ALA A 780 46.77 41.08 -1.02
N GLU A 781 46.24 42.29 -1.24
CA GLU A 781 45.02 42.49 -2.02
C GLU A 781 45.23 42.15 -3.51
N ARG A 782 46.35 42.57 -4.10
CA ARG A 782 46.73 42.20 -5.48
C ARG A 782 46.96 40.70 -5.64
N ASP A 783 47.53 40.04 -4.65
CA ASP A 783 47.75 38.60 -4.66
C ASP A 783 46.45 37.83 -4.50
N PHE A 784 45.55 38.29 -3.64
CA PHE A 784 44.20 37.74 -3.53
C PHE A 784 43.42 37.89 -4.85
N VAL A 785 43.51 39.04 -5.52
CA VAL A 785 42.89 39.26 -6.83
C VAL A 785 43.51 38.36 -7.90
N ARG A 786 44.84 38.20 -7.94
CA ARG A 786 45.53 37.28 -8.87
C ARG A 786 45.14 35.83 -8.62
N GLN A 787 45.17 35.37 -7.37
CA GLN A 787 44.82 34.00 -7.00
C GLN A 787 43.34 33.69 -7.30
N SER A 788 42.43 34.62 -7.02
CA SER A 788 41.01 34.46 -7.31
C SER A 788 40.72 34.47 -8.82
N PHE A 789 41.43 35.29 -9.62
CA PHE A 789 41.37 35.23 -11.08
C PHE A 789 41.87 33.88 -11.62
N HIS A 790 43.04 33.42 -11.17
CA HIS A 790 43.58 32.11 -11.57
C HIS A 790 42.71 30.93 -11.10
N ALA A 791 42.03 31.05 -9.95
CA ALA A 791 41.09 30.05 -9.47
C ALA A 791 39.83 29.99 -10.34
N ARG A 792 39.28 31.15 -10.74
CA ARG A 792 38.15 31.22 -11.67
C ARG A 792 38.50 30.68 -13.06
N ALA A 793 39.68 31.05 -13.59
CA ALA A 793 40.17 30.54 -14.87
C ALA A 793 40.36 29.01 -14.86
N ARG A 794 40.89 28.44 -13.77
CA ARG A 794 40.98 26.98 -13.59
C ARG A 794 39.60 26.32 -13.52
N HIS A 795 38.65 26.93 -12.82
CA HIS A 795 37.30 26.38 -12.71
C HIS A 795 36.57 26.39 -14.07
N GLU A 796 36.67 27.47 -14.83
CA GLU A 796 36.12 27.54 -16.19
C GLU A 796 36.80 26.54 -17.13
N ALA A 797 38.12 26.37 -17.05
CA ALA A 797 38.85 25.38 -17.83
C ALA A 797 38.36 23.95 -17.53
N HIS A 798 38.15 23.62 -16.26
CA HIS A 798 37.59 22.32 -15.85
C HIS A 798 36.16 22.12 -16.35
N GLN A 799 35.29 23.14 -16.28
CA GLN A 799 33.93 23.05 -16.79
C GLN A 799 33.91 22.84 -18.32
N ARG A 800 34.79 23.54 -19.05
CA ARG A 800 34.93 23.37 -20.52
C ARG A 800 35.39 21.97 -20.90
N TRP A 801 36.39 21.44 -20.19
CA TRP A 801 36.88 20.07 -20.42
C TRP A 801 35.79 19.03 -20.12
N ALA A 802 35.12 19.14 -18.98
CA ALA A 802 34.04 18.22 -18.58
C ALA A 802 32.87 18.25 -19.58
N TYR A 803 32.47 19.44 -20.03
CA TYR A 803 31.44 19.60 -21.07
C TYR A 803 31.85 18.90 -22.38
N GLN A 804 33.06 19.17 -22.88
CA GLN A 804 33.54 18.58 -24.13
C GLN A 804 33.60 17.05 -24.04
N HIS A 805 34.09 16.52 -22.92
CA HIS A 805 34.23 15.09 -22.70
C HIS A 805 32.86 14.40 -22.66
N LEU A 806 31.89 14.96 -21.92
CA LEU A 806 30.53 14.39 -21.82
C LEU A 806 29.78 14.42 -23.16
N VAL A 807 29.93 15.49 -23.95
CA VAL A 807 29.33 15.57 -25.28
C VAL A 807 29.97 14.54 -26.23
N GLN A 808 31.29 14.33 -26.17
CA GLN A 808 31.96 13.31 -26.98
C GLN A 808 31.53 11.88 -26.58
N GLN A 809 31.44 11.60 -25.28
CA GLN A 809 30.94 10.32 -24.79
C GLN A 809 29.48 10.08 -25.21
N GLY A 810 28.61 11.08 -25.08
CA GLY A 810 27.22 10.98 -25.55
C GLY A 810 27.12 10.67 -27.05
N ARG A 811 27.96 11.31 -27.88
CA ARG A 811 28.03 11.03 -29.33
C ARG A 811 28.57 9.62 -29.64
N ALA A 812 29.52 9.11 -28.84
CA ALA A 812 29.99 7.73 -28.96
C ALA A 812 28.86 6.73 -28.62
N CYS A 813 28.16 6.96 -27.50
CA CYS A 813 27.02 6.12 -27.10
C CYS A 813 25.89 6.10 -28.14
N LEU A 814 25.63 7.22 -28.83
CA LEU A 814 24.67 7.24 -29.95
C LEU A 814 25.10 6.32 -31.10
N ARG A 815 26.40 6.31 -31.47
CA ARG A 815 26.93 5.44 -32.53
C ARG A 815 26.85 3.95 -32.15
N GLU A 816 27.07 3.64 -30.88
CA GLU A 816 27.00 2.29 -30.33
C GLU A 816 25.57 1.81 -30.04
N ARG A 817 24.55 2.61 -30.39
CA ARG A 817 23.12 2.35 -30.10
C ARG A 817 22.79 2.20 -28.61
N GLN A 818 23.59 2.81 -27.74
CA GLN A 818 23.33 2.90 -26.30
C GLN A 818 22.61 4.22 -26.00
N PHE A 819 21.35 4.31 -26.45
CA PHE A 819 20.60 5.56 -26.49
C PHE A 819 20.30 6.14 -25.10
N ASP A 820 20.10 5.29 -24.09
CA ASP A 820 19.89 5.71 -22.70
C ASP A 820 21.14 6.37 -22.09
N LEU A 821 22.30 5.78 -22.33
CA LEU A 821 23.58 6.31 -21.85
C LEU A 821 23.95 7.60 -22.58
N ALA A 822 23.64 7.67 -23.88
CA ALA A 822 23.77 8.91 -24.65
C ALA A 822 22.91 10.04 -24.06
N ARG A 823 21.64 9.75 -23.75
CA ARG A 823 20.71 10.70 -23.11
C ARG A 823 21.25 11.22 -21.78
N GLN A 824 21.77 10.34 -20.93
CA GLN A 824 22.33 10.72 -19.61
C GLN A 824 23.60 11.58 -19.73
N ASN A 825 24.49 11.24 -20.67
CA ASN A 825 25.70 12.02 -20.92
C ASN A 825 25.38 13.42 -21.44
N PHE A 826 24.39 13.54 -22.34
CA PHE A 826 23.93 14.85 -22.82
C PHE A 826 23.19 15.66 -21.75
N GLU A 827 22.38 15.03 -20.91
CA GLU A 827 21.73 15.67 -19.77
C GLU A 827 22.76 16.24 -18.78
N SER A 828 23.82 15.45 -18.50
CA SER A 828 24.93 15.87 -17.66
C SER A 828 25.74 17.01 -18.28
N ALA A 829 25.93 17.01 -19.60
CA ALA A 829 26.56 18.11 -20.32
C ALA A 829 25.69 19.39 -20.29
N MET A 830 24.36 19.27 -20.37
CA MET A 830 23.43 20.40 -20.33
C MET A 830 23.45 21.09 -18.97
N ALA A 831 23.66 20.34 -17.88
CA ALA A 831 23.80 20.88 -16.53
C ALA A 831 25.06 21.76 -16.35
N ILE A 832 26.11 21.53 -17.15
CA ILE A 832 27.32 22.35 -17.15
C ILE A 832 27.16 23.56 -18.08
N ARG A 833 26.70 23.35 -19.31
CA ARG A 833 26.49 24.42 -20.29
C ARG A 833 25.38 24.04 -21.27
N MET A 834 24.39 24.93 -21.42
CA MET A 834 23.33 24.78 -22.41
C MET A 834 23.75 25.43 -23.73
N THR A 835 23.76 24.64 -24.81
CA THR A 835 24.05 25.10 -26.18
C THR A 835 22.97 24.58 -27.13
N PRO A 836 22.62 25.32 -28.20
CA PRO A 836 21.62 24.89 -29.18
C PRO A 836 21.94 23.52 -29.81
N GLU A 837 23.21 23.22 -30.04
CA GLU A 837 23.67 21.95 -30.62
C GLU A 837 23.46 20.77 -29.67
N LEU A 838 23.53 21.01 -28.36
CA LEU A 838 23.29 19.97 -27.36
C LEU A 838 21.79 19.66 -27.22
N TYR A 839 20.92 20.65 -27.41
CA TYR A 839 19.47 20.42 -27.47
C TYR A 839 19.08 19.51 -28.63
N SER A 840 19.66 19.70 -29.82
CA SER A 840 19.37 18.83 -30.96
C SER A 840 19.85 17.40 -30.74
N LEU A 841 21.05 17.22 -30.15
CA LEU A 841 21.58 15.90 -29.81
C LEU A 841 20.75 15.18 -28.74
N MET A 842 20.24 15.92 -27.76
CA MET A 842 19.37 15.37 -26.72
C MET A 842 17.99 14.97 -27.29
N ALA A 843 17.41 15.78 -28.18
CA ALA A 843 16.16 15.46 -28.86
C ALA A 843 16.30 14.19 -29.72
N GLN A 844 17.41 14.07 -30.45
CA GLN A 844 17.74 12.87 -31.22
C GLN A 844 17.88 11.64 -30.33
N ALA A 845 18.61 11.75 -29.21
CA ALA A 845 18.77 10.66 -28.25
C ALA A 845 17.42 10.19 -27.68
N ARG A 846 16.54 11.13 -27.29
CA ARG A 846 15.19 10.81 -26.78
C ARG A 846 14.32 10.11 -27.81
N ALA A 847 14.35 10.54 -29.08
CA ALA A 847 13.60 9.89 -30.15
C ALA A 847 14.06 8.43 -30.35
N GLN A 848 15.37 8.19 -30.36
CA GLN A 848 15.94 6.85 -30.54
C GLN A 848 15.65 5.91 -29.36
N VAL A 849 15.59 6.40 -28.12
CA VAL A 849 15.16 5.61 -26.96
C VAL A 849 13.73 5.09 -27.16
N VAL A 850 12.79 5.97 -27.57
CA VAL A 850 11.38 5.60 -27.77
C VAL A 850 11.24 4.57 -28.90
N GLU A 851 12.00 4.71 -29.98
CA GLU A 851 11.99 3.73 -31.08
C GLU A 851 12.56 2.36 -30.65
N ASP A 852 13.66 2.34 -29.90
CA ASP A 852 14.26 1.10 -29.41
C ASP A 852 13.35 0.38 -28.38
N GLU A 853 12.67 1.13 -27.51
CA GLU A 853 11.66 0.57 -26.61
C GLU A 853 10.49 -0.07 -27.36
N ARG A 854 9.98 0.61 -28.40
CA ARG A 854 8.92 0.07 -29.27
C ARG A 854 9.37 -1.23 -29.93
N ARG A 855 10.62 -1.26 -30.43
CA ARG A 855 11.21 -2.46 -31.06
C ARG A 855 11.34 -3.61 -30.06
N ARG A 856 11.94 -3.37 -28.89
CA ARG A 856 12.09 -4.40 -27.82
C ARG A 856 10.75 -4.90 -27.30
N HIS A 857 9.72 -4.05 -27.27
CA HIS A 857 8.37 -4.44 -26.87
C HIS A 857 7.71 -5.34 -27.94
N ALA A 858 7.86 -4.99 -29.22
CA ALA A 858 7.37 -5.81 -30.33
C ALA A 858 8.06 -7.19 -30.38
N GLU A 859 9.38 -7.24 -30.19
CA GLU A 859 10.16 -8.48 -30.13
C GLU A 859 9.74 -9.38 -28.96
N ARG A 860 9.58 -8.81 -27.75
CA ARG A 860 9.06 -9.54 -26.58
C ARG A 860 7.65 -10.09 -26.80
N SER A 861 6.79 -9.33 -27.47
CA SER A 861 5.44 -9.76 -27.79
C SER A 861 5.43 -10.93 -28.77
N ARG A 862 6.27 -10.88 -29.81
CA ARG A 862 6.47 -11.98 -30.76
C ARG A 862 7.01 -13.24 -30.08
N HIS A 863 8.02 -13.09 -29.22
CA HIS A 863 8.59 -14.22 -28.49
C HIS A 863 7.56 -14.88 -27.55
N ARG A 864 6.75 -14.08 -26.84
CA ARG A 864 5.66 -14.61 -26.01
C ARG A 864 4.59 -15.32 -26.84
N GLN A 865 4.26 -14.80 -28.03
CA GLN A 865 3.34 -15.47 -28.94
C GLN A 865 3.87 -16.81 -29.45
N THR A 866 5.16 -16.89 -29.78
CA THR A 866 5.78 -18.14 -30.26
C THR A 866 5.84 -19.19 -29.16
N GLU A 867 6.14 -18.81 -27.92
CA GLU A 867 6.16 -19.72 -26.78
C GLU A 867 4.76 -20.24 -26.43
N LEU A 868 3.76 -19.35 -26.39
CA LEU A 868 2.36 -19.77 -26.20
C LEU A 868 1.86 -20.69 -27.31
N ALA A 869 2.30 -20.47 -28.56
CA ALA A 869 1.97 -21.35 -29.68
C ALA A 869 2.60 -22.74 -29.53
N ARG A 870 3.86 -22.82 -29.07
CA ARG A 870 4.54 -24.09 -28.77
C ARG A 870 3.87 -24.86 -27.63
N GLU A 871 3.51 -24.17 -26.55
CA GLU A 871 2.80 -24.77 -25.42
C GLU A 871 1.43 -25.30 -25.82
N ARG A 872 0.66 -24.54 -26.62
CA ARG A 872 -0.63 -24.98 -27.15
C ARG A 872 -0.48 -26.23 -28.03
N ALA A 873 0.50 -26.22 -28.94
CA ALA A 873 0.77 -27.38 -29.79
C ALA A 873 1.18 -28.62 -28.99
N ALA A 874 1.94 -28.46 -27.89
CA ALA A 874 2.30 -29.57 -27.01
C ALA A 874 1.07 -30.16 -26.28
N VAL A 875 0.21 -29.30 -25.73
CA VAL A 875 -1.03 -29.73 -25.07
C VAL A 875 -1.99 -30.40 -26.05
N GLU A 876 -2.12 -29.87 -27.27
CA GLU A 876 -2.91 -30.49 -28.33
C GLU A 876 -2.32 -31.84 -28.76
N GLY A 877 -0.99 -31.95 -28.84
CA GLY A 877 -0.30 -33.22 -29.11
C GLY A 877 -0.55 -34.28 -28.03
N GLU A 878 -0.50 -33.90 -26.76
CA GLU A 878 -0.83 -34.81 -25.65
C GLU A 878 -2.30 -35.24 -25.65
N ARG A 879 -3.22 -34.32 -25.94
CA ARG A 879 -4.64 -34.64 -26.08
C ARG A 879 -4.86 -35.65 -27.19
N ARG A 880 -4.27 -35.44 -28.37
CA ARG A 880 -4.34 -36.40 -29.49
C ARG A 880 -3.83 -37.79 -29.09
N ARG A 881 -2.68 -37.87 -28.41
CA ARG A 881 -2.15 -39.17 -27.92
C ARG A 881 -3.09 -39.85 -26.93
N ARG A 882 -3.73 -39.10 -26.04
CA ARG A 882 -4.72 -39.66 -25.10
C ARG A 882 -5.98 -40.13 -25.85
N ASP A 883 -6.48 -39.33 -26.77
CA ASP A 883 -7.65 -39.68 -27.59
C ASP A 883 -7.36 -40.92 -28.45
N ASP A 884 -6.17 -41.03 -29.03
CA ASP A 884 -5.73 -42.19 -29.81
C ASP A 884 -5.54 -43.44 -28.91
N ALA A 885 -4.96 -43.28 -27.72
CA ALA A 885 -4.87 -44.36 -26.73
C ALA A 885 -6.26 -44.84 -26.28
N GLU A 886 -7.19 -43.93 -26.03
CA GLU A 886 -8.57 -44.29 -25.71
C GLU A 886 -9.28 -44.99 -26.88
N ARG A 887 -9.09 -44.51 -28.12
CA ARG A 887 -9.65 -45.15 -29.33
C ARG A 887 -9.13 -46.56 -29.51
N THR A 888 -7.83 -46.78 -29.35
CA THR A 888 -7.24 -48.12 -29.44
C THR A 888 -7.75 -49.05 -28.33
N HIS A 889 -7.89 -48.55 -27.10
CA HIS A 889 -8.49 -49.32 -26.00
C HIS A 889 -9.96 -49.67 -26.26
N ARG A 890 -10.76 -48.74 -26.78
CA ARG A 890 -12.16 -48.99 -27.14
C ARG A 890 -12.28 -50.02 -28.27
N ALA A 891 -11.51 -49.84 -29.35
CA ALA A 891 -11.47 -50.79 -30.46
C ALA A 891 -11.04 -52.20 -30.01
N ALA A 892 -10.08 -52.31 -29.10
CA ALA A 892 -9.65 -53.60 -28.55
C ALA A 892 -10.74 -54.30 -27.71
N ARG A 893 -11.56 -53.53 -26.98
CA ARG A 893 -12.72 -54.07 -26.24
C ARG A 893 -13.83 -54.50 -27.20
N GLU A 894 -14.21 -53.63 -28.13
CA GLU A 894 -15.22 -53.93 -29.14
C GLU A 894 -14.86 -55.18 -29.97
N ALA A 895 -13.58 -55.37 -30.29
CA ALA A 895 -13.11 -56.57 -30.99
C ALA A 895 -13.26 -57.86 -30.16
N ARG A 896 -13.00 -57.81 -28.84
CA ARG A 896 -13.19 -58.94 -27.94
C ARG A 896 -14.67 -59.28 -27.78
N ASP A 897 -15.48 -58.27 -27.54
CA ASP A 897 -16.93 -58.42 -27.37
C ASP A 897 -17.57 -58.97 -28.65
N LEU A 898 -17.12 -58.51 -29.84
CA LEU A 898 -17.57 -59.06 -31.13
C LEU A 898 -17.17 -60.53 -31.32
N ALA A 899 -15.97 -60.93 -30.88
CA ALA A 899 -15.51 -62.31 -30.97
C ALA A 899 -16.32 -63.24 -30.04
N GLU A 900 -16.63 -62.80 -28.83
CA GLU A 900 -17.48 -63.53 -27.88
C GLU A 900 -18.93 -63.61 -28.37
N TYR A 901 -19.46 -62.51 -28.90
CA TYR A 901 -20.78 -62.46 -29.53
C TYR A 901 -20.90 -63.46 -30.69
N ARG A 902 -19.92 -63.49 -31.61
CA ARG A 902 -19.91 -64.44 -32.74
C ARG A 902 -19.89 -65.90 -32.27
N ARG A 903 -19.05 -66.21 -31.29
CA ARG A 903 -18.97 -67.56 -30.70
C ARG A 903 -20.29 -67.98 -30.07
N ALA A 904 -20.94 -67.09 -29.33
CA ALA A 904 -22.24 -67.36 -28.71
C ALA A 904 -23.34 -67.64 -29.75
N LEU A 905 -23.38 -66.88 -30.85
CA LEU A 905 -24.33 -67.11 -31.94
C LEU A 905 -24.11 -68.45 -32.66
N GLU A 906 -22.85 -68.80 -32.96
CA GLU A 906 -22.52 -70.08 -33.61
C GLU A 906 -22.90 -71.28 -32.73
N GLN A 907 -22.64 -71.19 -31.42
CA GLN A 907 -23.00 -72.25 -30.47
C GLN A 907 -24.52 -72.36 -30.31
N ALA A 908 -25.23 -71.24 -30.18
CA ALA A 908 -26.68 -71.22 -30.10
C ALA A 908 -27.35 -71.82 -31.36
N ALA A 909 -26.83 -71.52 -32.55
CA ALA A 909 -27.33 -72.09 -33.80
C ALA A 909 -27.17 -73.62 -33.85
N ARG A 910 -26.03 -74.15 -33.37
CA ARG A 910 -25.81 -75.62 -33.27
C ARG A 910 -26.76 -76.28 -32.28
N LEU A 911 -26.96 -75.68 -31.11
CA LEU A 911 -27.90 -76.21 -30.09
C LEU A 911 -29.36 -76.15 -30.56
N GLY A 912 -29.73 -75.10 -31.31
CA GLY A 912 -31.03 -74.99 -31.95
C GLY A 912 -31.29 -76.12 -32.96
N GLN A 913 -30.30 -76.45 -33.80
CA GLN A 913 -30.40 -77.59 -34.73
C GLN A 913 -30.49 -78.94 -33.99
N ALA A 914 -29.85 -79.07 -32.83
CA ALA A 914 -29.95 -80.22 -31.94
C ALA A 914 -31.28 -80.29 -31.15
N ARG A 915 -32.20 -79.34 -31.36
CA ARG A 915 -33.49 -79.18 -30.64
C ARG A 915 -33.35 -78.98 -29.12
N GLN A 916 -32.20 -78.52 -28.65
CA GLN A 916 -31.95 -78.15 -27.25
C GLN A 916 -32.30 -76.66 -27.07
N PHE A 917 -33.60 -76.36 -27.11
CA PHE A 917 -34.09 -74.97 -27.19
C PHE A 917 -33.73 -74.12 -25.96
N ASP A 918 -33.78 -74.68 -24.75
CA ASP A 918 -33.52 -73.91 -23.52
C ASP A 918 -32.05 -73.45 -23.41
N GLU A 919 -31.09 -74.30 -23.79
CA GLU A 919 -29.66 -73.95 -23.81
C GLU A 919 -29.34 -72.98 -24.95
N ALA A 920 -29.98 -73.13 -26.11
CA ALA A 920 -29.84 -72.21 -27.23
C ALA A 920 -30.33 -70.79 -26.84
N LEU A 921 -31.45 -70.69 -26.11
CA LEU A 921 -31.98 -69.41 -25.64
C LEU A 921 -31.09 -68.76 -24.58
N ALA A 922 -30.47 -69.56 -23.69
CA ALA A 922 -29.51 -69.04 -22.71
C ALA A 922 -28.28 -68.41 -23.39
N LEU A 923 -27.73 -69.05 -24.43
CA LEU A 923 -26.61 -68.51 -25.22
C LEU A 923 -27.00 -67.32 -26.10
N LEU A 924 -28.23 -67.28 -26.61
CA LEU A 924 -28.72 -66.09 -27.32
C LEU A 924 -28.98 -64.93 -26.36
N ALA A 925 -29.39 -65.20 -25.12
CA ALA A 925 -29.52 -64.18 -24.08
C ALA A 925 -28.16 -63.59 -23.66
N THR A 926 -27.08 -64.39 -23.64
CA THR A 926 -25.72 -63.87 -23.44
C THR A 926 -25.24 -63.07 -24.64
N ALA A 927 -25.52 -63.52 -25.88
CA ALA A 927 -25.23 -62.73 -27.08
C ALA A 927 -25.99 -61.38 -27.09
N ARG A 928 -27.26 -61.37 -26.69
CA ARG A 928 -28.08 -60.15 -26.56
C ARG A 928 -27.54 -59.18 -25.51
N ARG A 929 -26.96 -59.70 -24.43
CA ARG A 929 -26.30 -58.89 -23.38
C ARG A 929 -25.04 -58.21 -23.88
N ILE A 930 -24.26 -58.89 -24.74
CA ILE A 930 -23.01 -58.35 -25.30
C ILE A 930 -23.31 -57.33 -26.40
N LYS A 931 -24.19 -57.67 -27.35
CA LYS A 931 -24.63 -56.76 -28.41
C LYS A 931 -26.11 -56.98 -28.73
N PRO A 932 -27.03 -56.14 -28.20
CA PRO A 932 -28.42 -56.21 -28.59
C PRO A 932 -28.55 -55.78 -30.06
N GLY A 933 -29.25 -56.57 -30.85
CA GLY A 933 -29.37 -56.32 -32.27
C GLY A 933 -30.50 -57.12 -32.88
N GLU A 934 -31.07 -56.60 -33.97
CA GLU A 934 -32.20 -57.22 -34.65
C GLU A 934 -31.89 -58.67 -35.07
N GLU A 935 -30.64 -59.01 -35.35
CA GLU A 935 -30.22 -60.36 -35.70
C GLU A 935 -30.36 -61.35 -34.52
N VAL A 936 -29.93 -60.97 -33.31
CA VAL A 936 -30.08 -61.84 -32.12
C VAL A 936 -31.53 -61.94 -31.71
N ASP A 937 -32.26 -60.82 -31.73
CA ASP A 937 -33.66 -60.81 -31.35
C ASP A 937 -34.48 -61.67 -32.32
N ARG A 938 -34.23 -61.61 -33.64
CA ARG A 938 -34.85 -62.50 -34.64
C ARG A 938 -34.50 -63.98 -34.40
N LEU A 939 -33.28 -64.29 -33.95
CA LEU A 939 -32.86 -65.66 -33.65
C LEU A 939 -33.53 -66.17 -32.36
N ILE A 940 -33.62 -65.35 -31.31
CA ILE A 940 -34.36 -65.67 -30.09
C ILE A 940 -35.83 -65.92 -30.43
N GLU A 941 -36.45 -65.02 -31.18
CA GLU A 941 -37.85 -65.13 -31.60
C GLU A 941 -38.09 -66.37 -32.45
N ARG A 942 -37.18 -66.70 -33.37
CA ARG A 942 -37.26 -67.93 -34.18
C ARG A 942 -37.17 -69.18 -33.31
N VAL A 943 -36.21 -69.26 -32.39
CA VAL A 943 -36.00 -70.41 -31.50
C VAL A 943 -37.18 -70.57 -30.52
N MET A 944 -37.71 -69.46 -29.97
CA MET A 944 -38.93 -69.46 -29.15
C MET A 944 -40.17 -69.90 -29.94
N ALA A 945 -40.30 -69.43 -31.19
CA ALA A 945 -41.40 -69.82 -32.08
C ALA A 945 -41.31 -71.31 -32.44
N GLU A 946 -40.12 -71.82 -32.75
CA GLU A 946 -39.88 -73.24 -33.01
C GLU A 946 -40.17 -74.11 -31.78
N GLN A 947 -39.80 -73.65 -30.57
CA GLN A 947 -40.13 -74.32 -29.30
C GLN A 947 -41.65 -74.33 -29.05
N ALA A 948 -42.35 -73.21 -29.24
CA ALA A 948 -43.79 -73.10 -29.07
C ALA A 948 -44.56 -73.94 -30.10
N LEU A 949 -44.09 -73.98 -31.35
CA LEU A 949 -44.66 -74.80 -32.42
C LEU A 949 -44.40 -76.30 -32.21
N ALA A 950 -43.24 -76.67 -31.64
CA ALA A 950 -42.94 -78.05 -31.26
C ALA A 950 -43.79 -78.53 -30.06
N ALA A 951 -44.12 -77.64 -29.13
CA ALA A 951 -44.97 -77.94 -27.97
C ALA A 951 -46.47 -78.02 -28.29
N ALA A 952 -46.96 -77.36 -29.35
CA ALA A 952 -48.38 -77.24 -29.67
C ALA A 952 -49.01 -78.43 -30.43
N GLY A 953 -48.21 -79.35 -30.99
CA GLY A 953 -48.69 -80.52 -31.76
C GLY A 953 -49.44 -80.17 -33.08
N PRO A 954 -49.71 -81.14 -33.97
CA PRO A 954 -50.39 -80.87 -35.25
C PRO A 954 -51.92 -80.75 -35.05
N GLY A 955 -52.48 -79.52 -35.14
CA GLY A 955 -53.93 -79.27 -35.05
C GLY A 955 -54.34 -77.79 -35.13
N GLN A 956 -55.65 -77.49 -34.99
CA GLN A 956 -56.23 -76.14 -35.12
C GLN A 956 -55.64 -75.09 -34.14
N GLY A 957 -55.11 -75.50 -32.99
CA GLY A 957 -54.44 -74.62 -32.04
C GLY A 957 -53.15 -73.96 -32.55
N LYS A 958 -52.48 -74.56 -33.55
CA LYS A 958 -51.30 -73.98 -34.20
C LYS A 958 -51.64 -72.73 -35.03
N VAL A 959 -52.77 -72.75 -35.74
CA VAL A 959 -53.21 -71.65 -36.63
C VAL A 959 -53.65 -70.43 -35.82
N GLU A 960 -54.29 -70.63 -34.67
CA GLU A 960 -54.69 -69.53 -33.79
C GLU A 960 -53.49 -68.86 -33.10
N LEU A 961 -52.48 -69.64 -32.70
CA LEU A 961 -51.24 -69.13 -32.14
C LEU A 961 -50.45 -68.32 -33.18
N GLU A 962 -50.38 -68.81 -34.44
CA GLU A 962 -49.76 -68.10 -35.56
C GLU A 962 -50.46 -66.76 -35.85
N ARG A 963 -51.79 -66.68 -35.77
CA ARG A 963 -52.53 -65.43 -35.98
C ARG A 963 -52.26 -64.40 -34.88
N LYS A 964 -52.23 -64.81 -33.61
CA LYS A 964 -51.93 -63.92 -32.47
C LYS A 964 -50.50 -63.39 -32.52
N LEU A 965 -49.53 -64.25 -32.85
CA LEU A 965 -48.14 -63.84 -33.05
C LEU A 965 -48.00 -62.86 -34.23
N ALA A 966 -48.78 -63.03 -35.31
CA ALA A 966 -48.79 -62.11 -36.45
C ALA A 966 -49.43 -60.75 -36.13
N GLU A 967 -50.50 -60.71 -35.33
CA GLU A 967 -51.13 -59.47 -34.86
C GLU A 967 -50.21 -58.68 -33.93
N GLU A 968 -49.53 -59.37 -32.99
CA GLU A 968 -48.52 -58.75 -32.13
C GLU A 968 -47.31 -58.24 -32.91
N ALA A 969 -46.85 -58.99 -33.93
CA ALA A 969 -45.75 -58.57 -34.80
C ALA A 969 -46.10 -57.29 -35.59
N ARG A 970 -47.34 -57.16 -36.08
CA ARG A 970 -47.81 -55.95 -36.79
C ARG A 970 -47.88 -54.73 -35.87
N ALA A 971 -48.44 -54.88 -34.68
CA ALA A 971 -48.51 -53.79 -33.70
C ALA A 971 -47.10 -53.29 -33.29
N ARG A 972 -46.13 -54.20 -33.15
CA ARG A 972 -44.73 -53.86 -32.86
C ARG A 972 -44.04 -53.17 -34.05
N ALA A 973 -44.30 -53.62 -35.29
CA ALA A 973 -43.76 -52.99 -36.49
C ALA A 973 -44.24 -51.54 -36.66
N GLU A 974 -45.50 -51.25 -36.35
CA GLU A 974 -46.04 -49.87 -36.40
C GLU A 974 -45.42 -48.96 -35.34
N LEU A 975 -45.22 -49.45 -34.12
CA LEU A 975 -44.52 -48.70 -33.07
C LEU A 975 -43.07 -48.40 -33.46
N GLN A 976 -42.35 -49.40 -33.99
CA GLN A 976 -40.98 -49.23 -34.48
C GLN A 976 -40.90 -48.24 -35.65
N ALA A 977 -41.86 -48.27 -36.58
CA ALA A 977 -41.91 -47.32 -37.69
C ALA A 977 -42.11 -45.87 -37.19
N ARG A 978 -43.00 -45.67 -36.22
CA ARG A 978 -43.22 -44.35 -35.59
C ARG A 978 -41.99 -43.84 -34.85
N GLU A 979 -41.27 -44.73 -34.14
CA GLU A 979 -40.01 -44.36 -33.49
C GLU A 979 -38.90 -44.00 -34.49
N LYS A 980 -38.76 -44.76 -35.58
CA LYS A 980 -37.82 -44.44 -36.67
C LYS A 980 -38.12 -43.07 -37.26
N GLN A 981 -39.38 -42.78 -37.58
CA GLN A 981 -39.80 -41.48 -38.12
C GLN A 981 -39.51 -40.32 -37.14
N ARG A 982 -39.77 -40.52 -35.83
CA ARG A 982 -39.42 -39.51 -34.82
C ARG A 982 -37.91 -39.27 -34.77
N ARG A 983 -37.09 -40.33 -34.79
CA ARG A 983 -35.62 -40.23 -34.77
C ARG A 983 -35.07 -39.51 -36.00
N GLU A 984 -35.62 -39.77 -37.18
CA GLU A 984 -35.24 -39.08 -38.41
C GLU A 984 -35.59 -37.59 -38.36
N THR A 985 -36.81 -37.26 -37.89
CA THR A 985 -37.25 -35.87 -37.73
C THR A 985 -36.36 -35.12 -36.73
N TYR A 986 -36.01 -35.76 -35.62
CA TYR A 986 -35.06 -35.21 -34.64
C TYR A 986 -33.69 -34.95 -35.24
N ARG A 987 -33.13 -35.93 -35.98
CA ARG A 987 -31.82 -35.78 -36.63
C ARG A 987 -31.82 -34.64 -37.64
N ARG A 988 -32.91 -34.49 -38.40
CA ARG A 988 -33.08 -33.39 -39.35
C ARG A 988 -33.09 -32.04 -38.63
N ASN A 989 -33.87 -31.89 -37.57
CA ASN A 989 -33.97 -30.65 -36.80
C ASN A 989 -32.63 -30.25 -36.14
N LEU A 990 -31.84 -31.21 -35.67
CA LEU A 990 -30.48 -30.95 -35.18
C LEU A 990 -29.56 -30.40 -36.28
N LEU A 991 -29.53 -31.03 -37.45
CA LEU A 991 -28.70 -30.60 -38.57
C LEU A 991 -29.13 -29.22 -39.10
N ASP A 992 -30.44 -28.97 -39.16
CA ASP A 992 -30.99 -27.67 -39.53
C ASP A 992 -30.60 -26.59 -38.53
N GLY A 993 -30.67 -26.86 -37.22
CA GLY A 993 -30.18 -25.97 -36.16
C GLY A 993 -28.70 -25.62 -36.31
N GLN A 994 -27.85 -26.62 -36.58
CA GLN A 994 -26.40 -26.42 -36.79
C GLN A 994 -26.12 -25.55 -38.03
N ARG A 995 -26.81 -25.83 -39.14
CA ARG A 995 -26.68 -25.06 -40.39
C ARG A 995 -27.13 -23.61 -40.22
N LEU A 996 -28.26 -23.38 -39.55
CA LEU A 996 -28.80 -22.04 -39.31
C LEU A 996 -27.91 -21.22 -38.35
N LEU A 997 -27.32 -21.87 -37.34
CA LEU A 997 -26.32 -21.26 -36.47
C LEU A 997 -25.07 -20.83 -37.26
N ALA A 998 -24.57 -21.69 -38.14
CA ALA A 998 -23.43 -21.36 -39.02
C ALA A 998 -23.75 -20.17 -39.96
N GLN A 999 -25.00 -20.03 -40.38
CA GLN A 999 -25.49 -18.90 -41.18
C GLN A 999 -25.80 -17.64 -40.35
N LYS A 1000 -25.55 -17.65 -39.03
CA LYS A 1000 -25.90 -16.57 -38.09
C LYS A 1000 -27.39 -16.23 -38.02
N ARG A 1001 -28.28 -17.15 -38.43
CA ARG A 1001 -29.74 -17.01 -38.33
C ARG A 1001 -30.21 -17.50 -36.97
N TYR A 1002 -29.88 -16.75 -35.93
CA TYR A 1002 -30.02 -17.18 -34.53
C TYR A 1002 -31.47 -17.53 -34.16
N ASP A 1003 -32.46 -16.74 -34.58
CA ASP A 1003 -33.86 -16.99 -34.20
C ASP A 1003 -34.43 -18.29 -34.80
N GLU A 1004 -34.00 -18.65 -36.02
CA GLU A 1004 -34.44 -19.88 -36.68
C GLU A 1004 -33.67 -21.10 -36.18
N ALA A 1005 -32.37 -20.94 -35.91
CA ALA A 1005 -31.56 -21.98 -35.29
C ALA A 1005 -32.12 -22.38 -33.92
N ALA A 1006 -32.51 -21.40 -33.11
CA ALA A 1006 -33.15 -21.64 -31.82
C ALA A 1006 -34.44 -22.47 -31.98
N LYS A 1007 -35.30 -22.14 -32.95
CA LYS A 1007 -36.54 -22.88 -33.22
C LYS A 1007 -36.26 -24.34 -33.58
N ALA A 1008 -35.32 -24.58 -34.51
CA ALA A 1008 -34.96 -25.94 -34.93
C ALA A 1008 -34.44 -26.80 -33.77
N TYR A 1009 -33.57 -26.24 -32.90
CA TYR A 1009 -33.11 -26.96 -31.71
C TYR A 1009 -34.21 -27.18 -30.66
N HIS A 1010 -35.15 -26.25 -30.50
CA HIS A 1010 -36.30 -26.45 -29.61
C HIS A 1010 -37.26 -27.53 -30.13
N GLU A 1011 -37.44 -27.65 -31.45
CA GLU A 1011 -38.21 -28.74 -32.06
C GLU A 1011 -37.52 -30.10 -31.89
N ALA A 1012 -36.18 -30.13 -31.97
CA ALA A 1012 -35.42 -31.34 -31.62
C ALA A 1012 -35.61 -31.70 -30.14
N LEU A 1013 -35.53 -30.73 -29.22
CA LEU A 1013 -35.79 -30.93 -27.78
C LEU A 1013 -37.19 -31.47 -27.49
N ARG A 1014 -38.21 -31.03 -28.23
CA ARG A 1014 -39.60 -31.55 -28.09
C ARG A 1014 -39.72 -33.02 -28.51
N LEU A 1015 -38.90 -33.48 -29.46
CA LEU A 1015 -38.96 -34.85 -29.95
C LEU A 1015 -38.23 -35.83 -29.02
N PHE A 1016 -37.00 -35.50 -28.63
CA PHE A 1016 -36.19 -36.21 -27.65
C PHE A 1016 -35.44 -35.16 -26.83
N GLY A 1017 -35.76 -35.02 -25.54
CA GLY A 1017 -35.13 -34.04 -24.64
C GLY A 1017 -33.68 -34.40 -24.33
N THR A 1018 -32.79 -34.24 -25.31
CA THR A 1018 -31.38 -34.64 -25.25
C THR A 1018 -30.47 -33.47 -24.93
N ASP A 1019 -29.32 -33.79 -24.32
CA ASP A 1019 -28.29 -32.81 -23.99
C ASP A 1019 -27.71 -32.11 -25.22
N GLU A 1020 -27.65 -32.80 -26.37
CA GLU A 1020 -27.14 -32.24 -27.63
C GLU A 1020 -28.02 -31.09 -28.13
N ALA A 1021 -29.35 -31.28 -28.12
CA ALA A 1021 -30.29 -30.25 -28.54
C ALA A 1021 -30.31 -29.06 -27.54
N MET A 1022 -30.17 -29.33 -26.24
CA MET A 1022 -30.06 -28.29 -25.20
C MET A 1022 -28.79 -27.45 -25.35
N ASN A 1023 -27.65 -28.11 -25.60
CA ASN A 1023 -26.39 -27.43 -25.87
C ASN A 1023 -26.48 -26.61 -27.16
N GLY A 1024 -27.18 -27.09 -28.19
CA GLY A 1024 -27.47 -26.34 -29.41
C GLY A 1024 -28.21 -25.02 -29.14
N VAL A 1025 -29.26 -25.03 -28.31
CA VAL A 1025 -29.97 -23.81 -27.89
C VAL A 1025 -29.02 -22.83 -27.18
N ARG A 1026 -28.23 -23.31 -26.23
CA ARG A 1026 -27.27 -22.45 -25.50
C ARG A 1026 -26.23 -21.83 -26.43
N GLN A 1027 -25.71 -22.60 -27.39
CA GLN A 1027 -24.75 -22.09 -28.38
C GLN A 1027 -25.34 -20.97 -29.24
N VAL A 1028 -26.63 -21.07 -29.61
CA VAL A 1028 -27.33 -20.03 -30.35
C VAL A 1028 -27.46 -18.74 -29.53
N GLU A 1029 -27.83 -18.84 -28.24
CA GLU A 1029 -27.96 -17.69 -27.34
C GLU A 1029 -26.61 -16.99 -27.11
N GLU A 1030 -25.54 -17.76 -26.89
CA GLU A 1030 -24.20 -17.23 -26.73
C GLU A 1030 -23.70 -16.53 -28.00
N ALA A 1031 -23.91 -17.13 -29.17
CA ALA A 1031 -23.52 -16.54 -30.45
C ALA A 1031 -24.28 -15.23 -30.73
N ARG A 1032 -25.58 -15.20 -30.42
CA ARG A 1032 -26.41 -13.99 -30.51
C ARG A 1032 -25.90 -12.88 -29.60
N ALA A 1033 -25.58 -13.20 -28.35
CA ALA A 1033 -25.07 -12.23 -27.38
C ALA A 1033 -23.71 -11.66 -27.81
N ARG A 1034 -22.81 -12.49 -28.36
CA ARG A 1034 -21.50 -12.06 -28.88
C ARG A 1034 -21.65 -11.11 -30.08
N ASP A 1035 -22.50 -11.43 -31.05
CA ASP A 1035 -22.73 -10.56 -32.21
C ASP A 1035 -23.38 -9.22 -31.82
N LEU A 1036 -24.30 -9.22 -30.84
CA LEU A 1036 -24.90 -7.98 -30.32
C LEU A 1036 -23.86 -7.11 -29.58
N ALA A 1037 -23.00 -7.73 -28.77
CA ALA A 1037 -21.93 -7.03 -28.05
C ALA A 1037 -20.90 -6.43 -29.01
N ALA A 1038 -20.55 -7.14 -30.10
CA ALA A 1038 -19.66 -6.63 -31.14
C ALA A 1038 -20.23 -5.39 -31.82
N ARG A 1039 -21.53 -5.41 -32.19
CA ARG A 1039 -22.22 -4.24 -32.78
C ARG A 1039 -22.26 -3.05 -31.84
N ALA A 1040 -22.58 -3.28 -30.56
CA ALA A 1040 -22.58 -2.22 -29.55
C ALA A 1040 -21.17 -1.63 -29.32
N ALA A 1041 -20.12 -2.44 -29.42
CA ALA A 1041 -18.74 -1.97 -29.35
C ALA A 1041 -18.34 -1.14 -30.59
N ASP A 1042 -18.80 -1.53 -31.79
CA ASP A 1042 -18.60 -0.77 -33.02
C ASP A 1042 -19.29 0.59 -32.97
N GLU A 1043 -20.52 0.65 -32.46
CA GLU A 1043 -21.26 1.90 -32.25
C GLU A 1043 -20.55 2.82 -31.27
N ARG A 1044 -20.10 2.31 -30.12
CA ARG A 1044 -19.32 3.11 -29.15
C ARG A 1044 -18.03 3.66 -29.74
N ARG A 1045 -17.31 2.86 -30.53
CA ARG A 1045 -16.09 3.32 -31.21
C ARG A 1045 -16.39 4.48 -32.16
N ARG A 1046 -17.47 4.39 -32.94
CA ARG A 1046 -17.91 5.47 -33.82
C ARG A 1046 -18.31 6.73 -33.06
N ASP A 1047 -19.02 6.60 -31.94
CA ASP A 1047 -19.41 7.73 -31.10
C ASP A 1047 -18.19 8.42 -30.46
N GLU A 1048 -17.21 7.65 -30.01
CA GLU A 1048 -15.96 8.18 -29.45
C GLU A 1048 -15.11 8.88 -30.53
N GLU A 1049 -15.01 8.30 -31.72
CA GLU A 1049 -14.34 8.92 -32.88
C GLU A 1049 -15.04 10.22 -33.29
N ALA A 1050 -16.37 10.25 -33.32
CA ALA A 1050 -17.14 11.45 -33.61
C ALA A 1050 -16.91 12.56 -32.57
N LYS A 1051 -16.90 12.23 -31.27
CA LYS A 1051 -16.61 13.19 -30.19
C LYS A 1051 -15.19 13.74 -30.28
N ARG A 1052 -14.20 12.87 -30.57
CA ARG A 1052 -12.80 13.30 -30.78
C ARG A 1052 -12.68 14.24 -31.97
N ALA A 1053 -13.32 13.92 -33.10
CA ALA A 1053 -13.33 14.79 -34.27
C ALA A 1053 -13.98 16.15 -33.99
N GLN A 1054 -15.07 16.18 -33.23
CA GLN A 1054 -15.74 17.42 -32.82
C GLN A 1054 -14.83 18.28 -31.92
N GLU A 1055 -14.13 17.67 -30.96
CA GLU A 1055 -13.24 18.39 -30.06
C GLU A 1055 -12.00 18.94 -30.78
N VAL A 1056 -11.42 18.18 -31.71
CA VAL A 1056 -10.33 18.66 -32.59
C VAL A 1056 -10.79 19.88 -33.38
N ARG A 1057 -11.98 19.82 -34.01
CA ARG A 1057 -12.55 20.97 -34.75
C ARG A 1057 -12.74 22.19 -33.86
N ARG A 1058 -13.22 22.00 -32.62
CA ARG A 1058 -13.40 23.08 -31.64
C ARG A 1058 -12.07 23.74 -31.28
N LEU A 1059 -11.03 22.95 -31.01
CA LEU A 1059 -9.71 23.44 -30.63
C LEU A 1059 -8.99 24.13 -31.80
N VAL A 1060 -9.12 23.60 -33.02
CA VAL A 1060 -8.61 24.26 -34.24
C VAL A 1060 -9.30 25.61 -34.45
N ALA A 1061 -10.63 25.68 -34.30
CA ALA A 1061 -11.37 26.94 -34.39
C ALA A 1061 -10.95 27.95 -33.32
N ALA A 1062 -10.76 27.50 -32.06
CA ALA A 1062 -10.28 28.34 -30.98
C ALA A 1062 -8.86 28.86 -31.24
N GLY A 1063 -7.97 28.02 -31.77
CA GLY A 1063 -6.61 28.41 -32.17
C GLY A 1063 -6.61 29.47 -33.27
N ARG A 1064 -7.47 29.33 -34.28
CA ARG A 1064 -7.67 30.34 -35.33
C ARG A 1064 -8.17 31.66 -34.77
N ALA A 1065 -9.23 31.64 -33.96
CA ALA A 1065 -9.78 32.85 -33.36
C ALA A 1065 -8.76 33.57 -32.46
N ALA A 1066 -7.90 32.84 -31.75
CA ALA A 1066 -6.82 33.43 -30.96
C ALA A 1066 -5.73 34.06 -31.85
N MET A 1067 -5.42 33.47 -33.00
CA MET A 1067 -4.53 34.06 -34.00
C MET A 1067 -5.07 35.36 -34.57
N ASP A 1068 -6.36 35.38 -34.94
CA ASP A 1068 -7.03 36.57 -35.49
C ASP A 1068 -7.06 37.74 -34.49
N GLN A 1069 -7.04 37.42 -33.19
CA GLN A 1069 -7.03 38.41 -32.10
C GLN A 1069 -5.62 38.79 -31.63
N GLY A 1070 -4.56 38.30 -32.28
CA GLY A 1070 -3.16 38.56 -31.89
C GLY A 1070 -2.73 37.88 -30.58
N ARG A 1071 -3.55 36.97 -30.03
CA ARG A 1071 -3.26 36.24 -28.78
C ARG A 1071 -2.43 34.99 -29.09
N HIS A 1072 -1.18 35.19 -29.49
CA HIS A 1072 -0.32 34.12 -30.00
C HIS A 1072 -0.03 33.00 -28.98
N ASP A 1073 0.03 33.31 -27.68
CA ASP A 1073 0.19 32.29 -26.63
C ASP A 1073 -1.05 31.40 -26.45
N ASP A 1074 -2.25 31.96 -26.59
CA ASP A 1074 -3.51 31.21 -26.52
C ASP A 1074 -3.68 30.32 -27.76
N ALA A 1075 -3.27 30.82 -28.92
CA ALA A 1075 -3.29 30.07 -30.17
C ALA A 1075 -2.36 28.84 -30.12
N VAL A 1076 -1.13 29.00 -29.63
CA VAL A 1076 -0.19 27.87 -29.46
C VAL A 1076 -0.79 26.82 -28.53
N ARG A 1077 -1.36 27.21 -27.38
CA ARG A 1077 -2.00 26.27 -26.44
C ARG A 1077 -3.17 25.51 -27.06
N ALA A 1078 -4.03 26.19 -27.82
CA ALA A 1078 -5.19 25.56 -28.47
C ALA A 1078 -4.77 24.57 -29.57
N PHE A 1079 -3.78 24.91 -30.41
CA PHE A 1079 -3.26 24.01 -31.43
C PHE A 1079 -2.42 22.85 -30.87
N GLU A 1080 -1.68 23.07 -29.78
CA GLU A 1080 -1.00 21.97 -29.05
C GLU A 1080 -2.01 20.98 -28.48
N ALA A 1081 -3.10 21.46 -27.86
CA ALA A 1081 -4.18 20.61 -27.37
C ALA A 1081 -4.85 19.81 -28.52
N ALA A 1082 -5.06 20.44 -29.68
CA ALA A 1082 -5.56 19.76 -30.87
C ALA A 1082 -4.56 18.70 -31.39
N SER A 1083 -3.26 18.98 -31.32
CA SER A 1083 -2.19 18.07 -31.78
C SER A 1083 -2.05 16.84 -30.90
N VAL A 1084 -2.48 16.90 -29.64
CA VAL A 1084 -2.56 15.71 -28.77
C VAL A 1084 -3.70 14.78 -29.21
N LEU A 1085 -4.82 15.34 -29.69
CA LEU A 1085 -6.00 14.58 -30.09
C LEU A 1085 -5.92 14.08 -31.55
N ALA A 1086 -5.29 14.84 -32.43
CA ALA A 1086 -5.07 14.47 -33.84
C ALA A 1086 -3.66 14.90 -34.30
N PRO A 1087 -2.62 14.14 -33.91
CA PRO A 1087 -1.23 14.50 -34.20
C PRO A 1087 -0.86 14.46 -35.68
N ASP A 1088 -1.67 13.81 -36.52
CA ASP A 1088 -1.45 13.68 -37.97
C ASP A 1088 -2.34 14.56 -38.83
N ASP A 1089 -3.22 15.35 -38.19
CA ASP A 1089 -4.07 16.28 -38.92
C ASP A 1089 -3.22 17.42 -39.52
N PRO A 1090 -3.22 17.60 -40.86
CA PRO A 1090 -2.44 18.63 -41.52
C PRO A 1090 -2.86 20.04 -41.11
N GLU A 1091 -4.14 20.26 -40.78
CA GLU A 1091 -4.69 21.54 -40.37
C GLU A 1091 -4.15 21.94 -38.99
N VAL A 1092 -4.02 20.97 -38.08
CA VAL A 1092 -3.46 21.16 -36.73
C VAL A 1092 -1.96 21.45 -36.80
N LYS A 1093 -1.20 20.70 -37.61
CA LYS A 1093 0.25 20.92 -37.80
C LYS A 1093 0.52 22.31 -38.40
N ALA A 1094 -0.24 22.69 -39.43
CA ALA A 1094 -0.12 24.00 -40.06
C ALA A 1094 -0.50 25.14 -39.10
N GLY A 1095 -1.58 24.97 -38.33
CA GLY A 1095 -2.02 25.94 -37.32
C GLY A 1095 -1.00 26.16 -36.21
N LEU A 1096 -0.41 25.08 -35.68
CA LEU A 1096 0.63 25.17 -34.65
C LEU A 1096 1.91 25.85 -35.18
N ALA A 1097 2.36 25.50 -36.38
CA ALA A 1097 3.53 26.12 -37.00
C ALA A 1097 3.32 27.63 -37.23
N ALA A 1098 2.15 28.02 -37.74
CA ALA A 1098 1.78 29.42 -37.93
C ALA A 1098 1.72 30.20 -36.61
N ALA A 1099 1.15 29.60 -35.55
CA ALA A 1099 1.06 30.21 -34.24
C ALA A 1099 2.44 30.44 -33.58
N LEU A 1100 3.34 29.45 -33.68
CA LEU A 1100 4.72 29.59 -33.20
C LEU A 1100 5.51 30.65 -33.97
N GLN A 1101 5.33 30.73 -35.29
CA GLN A 1101 5.97 31.74 -36.11
C GLN A 1101 5.47 33.16 -35.80
N ALA A 1102 4.16 33.32 -35.60
CA ALA A 1102 3.58 34.61 -35.20
C ALA A 1102 4.06 35.06 -33.81
N LYS A 1103 4.14 34.13 -32.85
CA LYS A 1103 4.73 34.38 -31.53
C LYS A 1103 6.20 34.82 -31.63
N ALA A 1104 7.00 34.17 -32.47
CA ALA A 1104 8.41 34.52 -32.67
C ALA A 1104 8.58 35.91 -33.32
N ARG A 1105 7.71 36.26 -34.26
CA ARG A 1105 7.71 37.61 -34.89
C ARG A 1105 7.30 38.70 -33.90
N ALA A 1106 6.31 38.45 -33.05
CA ALA A 1106 5.90 39.37 -32.00
C ALA A 1106 6.98 39.59 -30.92
N ALA A 1107 7.89 38.62 -30.73
CA ALA A 1107 9.00 38.70 -29.78
C ALA A 1107 10.26 39.41 -30.32
N SER A 1108 10.25 39.86 -31.58
CA SER A 1108 11.39 40.57 -32.20
C SER A 1108 11.16 42.09 -32.14
N PRO A 1109 12.05 42.90 -31.51
CA PRO A 1109 11.90 44.35 -31.49
C PRO A 1109 12.23 44.96 -32.86
N THR A 1110 11.33 45.80 -33.38
CA THR A 1110 11.58 46.65 -34.55
C THR A 1110 12.63 47.72 -34.24
N PRO A 1111 13.59 48.01 -35.17
CA PRO A 1111 14.51 49.12 -35.02
C PRO A 1111 13.81 50.46 -35.35
N THR A 1112 13.98 51.46 -34.48
CA THR A 1112 13.51 52.84 -34.67
C THR A 1112 14.34 53.60 -35.73
N PRO A 1113 13.77 54.64 -36.36
CA PRO A 1113 14.25 55.22 -37.63
C PRO A 1113 15.38 56.25 -37.42
N SER A 1114 16.27 56.36 -38.40
CA SER A 1114 17.32 57.39 -38.47
C SER A 1114 16.88 58.60 -39.30
N ALA A 1115 17.27 59.80 -38.84
CA ALA A 1115 17.01 61.11 -39.45
C ALA A 1115 17.93 61.38 -40.68
N PRO A 1116 17.67 62.44 -41.49
CA PRO A 1116 17.91 62.41 -42.93
C PRO A 1116 19.23 63.04 -43.43
N ALA A 1117 19.69 62.46 -44.55
CA ALA A 1117 20.33 63.05 -45.76
C ALA A 1117 21.48 64.08 -45.66
N THR A 1118 22.64 63.72 -46.23
CA THR A 1118 23.38 64.50 -47.26
C THR A 1118 24.45 63.59 -47.94
N PRO A 1119 24.99 63.93 -49.13
CA PRO A 1119 25.17 62.98 -50.23
C PRO A 1119 26.64 62.60 -50.52
N GLU A 1120 26.78 61.49 -51.23
CA GLU A 1120 28.00 60.86 -51.76
C GLU A 1120 28.73 61.73 -52.81
N PRO A 1121 30.06 61.56 -52.99
CA PRO A 1121 30.58 61.19 -54.32
C PRO A 1121 31.84 60.24 -54.25
N PRO A 1122 32.53 59.86 -55.36
CA PRO A 1122 32.50 58.52 -55.99
C PRO A 1122 33.88 57.77 -55.96
N PRO A 1123 34.03 56.56 -56.54
CA PRO A 1123 35.13 55.60 -56.27
C PRO A 1123 36.35 55.75 -57.23
N PRO A 1124 37.51 55.10 -56.99
CA PRO A 1124 37.79 53.82 -57.67
C PRO A 1124 38.73 52.80 -56.95
N THR A 1125 38.57 51.54 -57.36
CA THR A 1125 39.46 50.34 -57.46
C THR A 1125 40.99 50.57 -57.67
N PRO A 1126 41.90 49.55 -57.77
CA PRO A 1126 41.92 48.12 -57.37
C PRO A 1126 43.32 47.55 -56.88
N THR A 1127 43.34 46.29 -56.36
CA THR A 1127 44.42 45.24 -56.51
C THR A 1127 45.88 45.49 -56.01
N PRO A 1128 46.84 44.51 -56.03
CA PRO A 1128 46.77 43.02 -55.94
C PRO A 1128 47.91 42.37 -55.08
N SER A 1129 47.87 41.02 -55.00
CA SER A 1129 49.03 40.08 -55.05
C SER A 1129 50.04 40.03 -53.89
N ALA A 1130 50.66 38.91 -53.50
CA ALA A 1130 50.65 37.47 -53.81
C ALA A 1130 51.79 36.83 -52.91
N PRO A 1131 52.50 35.74 -53.24
CA PRO A 1131 52.14 34.32 -53.02
C PRO A 1131 53.30 33.46 -52.43
N ALA A 1132 53.07 32.14 -52.25
CA ALA A 1132 53.99 30.99 -52.55
C ALA A 1132 53.38 29.65 -52.01
N THR A 1133 52.93 28.67 -52.83
CA THR A 1133 53.61 27.46 -53.41
C THR A 1133 54.08 26.36 -52.43
N PRO A 1134 54.27 25.07 -52.83
CA PRO A 1134 53.54 24.20 -53.80
C PRO A 1134 53.38 22.68 -53.43
N GLU A 1135 52.50 21.97 -54.19
CA GLU A 1135 52.53 20.56 -54.71
C GLU A 1135 52.55 19.27 -53.80
N PRO A 1136 52.17 18.04 -54.31
CA PRO A 1136 51.40 17.66 -55.53
C PRO A 1136 50.33 16.50 -55.43
N LEU A 1137 49.35 16.54 -56.36
CA LEU A 1137 48.67 15.47 -57.19
C LEU A 1137 47.86 14.28 -56.60
N PRO A 1138 46.91 13.63 -57.35
CA PRO A 1138 46.18 14.02 -58.58
C PRO A 1138 44.63 13.93 -58.49
N SER A 1139 43.94 14.57 -59.44
CA SER A 1139 42.48 14.69 -59.56
C SER A 1139 41.90 13.77 -60.65
N LEU A 1140 40.84 13.02 -60.33
CA LEU A 1140 39.96 12.34 -61.27
C LEU A 1140 38.63 13.11 -61.40
N LEU A 1141 38.46 13.77 -62.55
CA LEU A 1141 37.32 13.67 -63.48
C LEU A 1141 35.86 13.53 -62.96
N THR A 1142 35.12 14.62 -63.21
CA THR A 1142 33.79 14.71 -63.86
C THR A 1142 32.49 14.44 -63.11
N SER A 1143 31.63 15.47 -63.15
CA SER A 1143 30.18 15.46 -63.43
C SER A 1143 29.24 15.93 -62.31
N PRO A 1144 28.18 16.70 -62.69
CA PRO A 1144 27.29 17.38 -61.77
C PRO A 1144 26.29 16.44 -61.08
N ILE A 1145 25.82 16.89 -59.92
CA ILE A 1145 24.70 16.31 -59.17
C ILE A 1145 23.49 16.14 -60.10
N PRO A 1146 22.96 14.92 -60.32
CA PRO A 1146 21.65 14.77 -60.92
C PRO A 1146 20.59 15.08 -59.87
N ALA A 1147 19.60 15.86 -60.28
CA ALA A 1147 18.34 16.04 -59.58
C ALA A 1147 17.72 14.66 -59.28
N ALA A 1148 17.28 14.46 -58.04
CA ALA A 1148 16.36 13.37 -57.74
C ALA A 1148 15.03 13.63 -58.50
N PRO A 1149 14.53 12.65 -59.26
CA PRO A 1149 13.29 12.78 -60.00
C PRO A 1149 12.09 12.81 -59.05
N ARG A 1150 11.15 13.69 -59.37
CA ARG A 1150 9.77 13.64 -58.88
C ARG A 1150 9.16 12.27 -59.26
N PRO A 1151 8.35 11.62 -58.42
CA PRO A 1151 7.64 10.44 -58.84
C PRO A 1151 6.49 10.88 -59.75
N GLU A 1152 6.69 10.78 -61.06
CA GLU A 1152 5.61 10.82 -62.03
C GLU A 1152 5.17 9.40 -62.39
N SER A 1153 3.85 9.26 -62.48
CA SER A 1153 3.06 8.14 -62.99
C SER A 1153 2.83 6.93 -62.07
N GLY A 1154 1.55 6.70 -61.76
CA GLY A 1154 1.06 5.53 -61.04
C GLY A 1154 1.21 4.19 -61.78
N ALA A 1155 1.84 4.17 -62.96
CA ALA A 1155 1.99 2.97 -63.78
C ALA A 1155 3.07 2.01 -63.24
N GLU A 1156 4.18 2.53 -62.69
CA GLU A 1156 5.26 1.69 -62.12
C GLU A 1156 4.85 1.05 -60.78
N ALA A 1157 4.03 1.75 -59.99
CA ALA A 1157 3.47 1.21 -58.76
C ALA A 1157 2.45 0.09 -59.03
N GLU A 1158 1.72 0.16 -60.16
CA GLU A 1158 0.79 -0.89 -60.57
C GLU A 1158 1.52 -2.12 -61.14
N ALA A 1159 2.63 -1.92 -61.86
CA ALA A 1159 3.49 -3.00 -62.33
C ALA A 1159 4.18 -3.74 -61.16
N ALA A 1160 4.66 -3.02 -60.15
CA ALA A 1160 5.24 -3.62 -58.94
C ALA A 1160 4.19 -4.41 -58.14
N ARG A 1161 2.95 -3.90 -58.04
CA ARG A 1161 1.85 -4.61 -57.39
C ARG A 1161 1.45 -5.88 -58.14
N LYS A 1162 1.37 -5.83 -59.48
CA LYS A 1162 1.07 -7.02 -60.29
C LYS A 1162 2.17 -8.08 -60.18
N ALA A 1163 3.44 -7.68 -60.16
CA ALA A 1163 4.56 -8.59 -59.94
C ALA A 1163 4.53 -9.23 -58.54
N GLU A 1164 4.14 -8.48 -57.51
CA GLU A 1164 4.01 -9.01 -56.14
C GLU A 1164 2.79 -9.93 -55.98
N GLU A 1165 1.70 -9.65 -56.71
CA GLU A 1165 0.50 -10.49 -56.75
C GLU A 1165 0.74 -11.80 -57.52
N GLU A 1166 1.54 -11.75 -58.59
CA GLU A 1166 1.94 -12.91 -59.37
C GLU A 1166 2.91 -13.81 -58.59
N LYS A 1167 3.84 -13.21 -57.83
CA LYS A 1167 4.70 -13.94 -56.89
C LYS A 1167 3.89 -14.65 -55.80
N ARG A 1168 2.86 -13.98 -55.25
CA ARG A 1168 1.96 -14.60 -54.25
C ARG A 1168 1.14 -15.75 -54.84
N ARG A 1169 0.69 -15.64 -56.09
CA ARG A 1169 0.01 -16.75 -56.78
C ARG A 1169 0.94 -17.95 -56.98
N GLN A 1170 2.19 -17.72 -57.38
CA GLN A 1170 3.18 -18.80 -57.54
C GLN A 1170 3.51 -19.48 -56.20
N GLU A 1171 3.61 -18.71 -55.11
CA GLU A 1171 3.80 -19.28 -53.77
C GLU A 1171 2.58 -20.09 -53.29
N GLN A 1172 1.36 -19.65 -53.61
CA GLN A 1172 0.13 -20.40 -53.29
C GLN A 1172 -0.02 -21.67 -54.12
N GLU A 1173 0.35 -21.66 -55.41
CA GLU A 1173 0.37 -22.86 -56.25
C GLU A 1173 1.44 -23.86 -55.80
N ALA A 1174 2.62 -23.38 -55.40
CA ALA A 1174 3.67 -24.23 -54.84
C ALA A 1174 3.20 -24.88 -53.51
N ALA A 1175 2.51 -24.13 -52.65
CA ALA A 1175 1.94 -24.66 -51.43
C ALA A 1175 0.84 -25.72 -51.71
N ARG A 1176 -0.03 -25.48 -52.70
CA ARG A 1176 -1.06 -26.45 -53.11
C ARG A 1176 -0.47 -27.73 -53.68
N LYS A 1177 0.56 -27.63 -54.53
CA LYS A 1177 1.27 -28.81 -55.07
C LYS A 1177 1.97 -29.59 -53.97
N ALA A 1178 2.57 -28.91 -52.99
CA ALA A 1178 3.16 -29.57 -51.82
C ALA A 1178 2.09 -30.28 -50.96
N GLU A 1179 0.89 -29.70 -50.84
CA GLU A 1179 -0.24 -30.33 -50.15
C GLU A 1179 -0.78 -31.54 -50.92
N GLU A 1180 -0.93 -31.46 -52.24
CA GLU A 1180 -1.35 -32.58 -53.09
C GLU A 1180 -0.32 -33.72 -53.11
N GLU A 1181 0.98 -33.39 -53.10
CA GLU A 1181 2.07 -34.36 -53.04
C GLU A 1181 2.12 -35.05 -51.66
N LYS A 1182 1.87 -34.30 -50.59
CA LYS A 1182 1.70 -34.86 -49.25
C LYS A 1182 0.45 -35.76 -49.17
N HIS A 1183 -0.64 -35.37 -49.80
CA HIS A 1183 -1.87 -36.15 -49.83
C HIS A 1183 -1.75 -37.43 -50.68
N ARG A 1184 -0.85 -37.44 -51.69
CA ARG A 1184 -0.44 -38.65 -52.45
C ARG A 1184 0.54 -39.55 -51.70
N GLN A 1185 1.35 -39.01 -50.80
CA GLN A 1185 2.23 -39.81 -49.94
C GLN A 1185 1.49 -40.43 -48.76
N GLU A 1186 0.36 -39.84 -48.35
CA GLU A 1186 -0.52 -40.36 -47.30
C GLU A 1186 -1.56 -41.38 -47.80
N GLN A 1187 -1.79 -41.47 -49.13
CA GLN A 1187 -2.54 -42.54 -49.79
C GLN A 1187 -1.61 -43.69 -50.17
#